data_AF-A0A094EN85-F1
#
_entry.id   AF-A0A094EN85-F1
#
_cell.length_a   1.000
_cell.length_b   1.000
_cell.length_c   1.000
_cell.angle_alpha   90.00
_cell.angle_beta   90.00
_cell.angle_gamma   90.00
#
_symmetry.space_group_name_H-M   'P 1'
#
loop_
_entity.id
_entity.type
_entity.pdbx_description
1 polymer ?
#
loop_
_entity_poly.entity_id
_entity_poly.type
_entity_poly.pdbx_seq_one_letter_code
_entity_poly.pdbx_strand_id
1 'polypeptide(L)'
;MAHTEMEPDTDTSRIRNWRSIVTLLVFIITNCIVLFPFHIPIYVPRSLSNAFLDTLSTLRVISPRSHHDSDDNGKVKPFVRLNFPMNFVTAPLIADLFLLAILAIGRKEVHDGTIGADNISPIDIMAFFITLAYIAISIDASGLIRFLAFKVLQKGGKVGHRLFFYLYIFFFGLGSFIGNDPIILSGTAFLAYMTRVSSNIVHPRAWIHTQFAIANIASAILVSSNPTNLVLAGAFNIKFINYTANMIVPVVVTAIVLFPFLLYIIFADESLIPLSIKMHELSDEAKSRKPANPNIPHSRGNVEEEEILAANDEQANTLSLEEIMNPFLDKGGAAFGAAVMAATLVTVLALNAASQSGNERPVYWVTLPGAFVMFCWDLGFGWFHREETRSIARKGRQEVEAARAERANRESALDQEGPVFGHAMVLTESPVAEPARATENEGQTHTPTPSDRSASAIGILDEKQELDRDSASKPRVVVTLSEPADDKIPPSERSQKHERATLTSLGADAYRWSQETFPTVTAVLAHLPFALIPFAFTMFILVQALVTKGWVSVFAYGWDHWVSKTGTVGAIGGMGFLSVVLCNFAGTNIGTTILLCRVVQAWTDIHDENLIPISNRTFWATVYGMAIGVNYGAFSTAFSASLAGMLWRDILARKHIHVKRLDFARVNLPIVAISMAVGCTVLVGQAHGDTLPADQLHIPPMKNHKLTVEKIAASVQGYFKQRAPFRINHGSTNSTRQAFQRQNTVDISALSRVLKVDTKTRTALVEPNVPMDRLVEATMKHGLIPPVVMEFPGITAGGGFAGTGGESSSFKYGYFNETVNSVEVVLGNGEVVTASEKENADLFHGASGAVGSLGISTLLELQLIQAKKYVKATYHTVKSVPEAVKKVREETENAKLDYVDGILFSKYHGAIVTGTMTDELPPNAHVQTFSDARDPWFYLHVQDKTKGVAEYTEYIPLAEYLFRYDRGGFWVGASAFKYFRFPFNWLSRWWLDDFLHTRMLYKALHASGQSRNYVIQDLALPYSTAEEFINYTADSFKIWPLWLCPLKQTRLPTLHPHNPEMDTDGKTLKPMLNVGLWGFGPAQRDKFVAKNRELEHKLRDLGGMKWHYAHTYYEENEFWKMFDRKWYDGLRKKYHGESLPSVWHKVKVDPDAAKKADNSSWGTWALQFWPLGGIWGLRKSIESREYLIARNSTWKSKKGPEEGR
;
A
#
# COMPACT_ATOMS: atom_id res chain seq x y z
N MET A 1 -7.17 14.04 29.14
CA MET A 1 -5.82 14.42 29.61
C MET A 1 -5.09 15.09 28.46
N ALA A 2 -4.10 15.94 28.73
CA ALA A 2 -3.34 16.57 27.64
C ALA A 2 -2.49 15.52 26.91
N HIS A 3 -2.64 15.42 25.59
CA HIS A 3 -1.63 14.78 24.76
C HIS A 3 -0.49 15.78 24.58
N THR A 4 0.63 15.53 25.24
CA THR A 4 1.88 16.24 24.92
C THR A 4 2.30 15.78 23.54
N GLU A 5 2.29 16.68 22.55
CA GLU A 5 2.94 16.42 21.27
C GLU A 5 4.43 16.19 21.55
N MET A 6 4.90 14.97 21.27
CA MET A 6 6.33 14.68 21.25
C MET A 6 6.84 15.05 19.87
N GLU A 7 7.83 15.93 19.80
CA GLU A 7 8.66 16.06 18.61
C GLU A 7 9.28 14.68 18.29
N PRO A 8 9.32 14.27 17.02
CA PRO A 8 10.21 13.18 16.62
C PRO A 8 11.64 13.57 17.00
N ASP A 9 12.37 12.65 17.61
CA ASP A 9 13.77 12.92 17.99
C ASP A 9 14.70 12.04 17.16
N THR A 10 15.15 12.59 16.05
CA THR A 10 16.16 11.96 15.19
C THR A 10 17.59 12.11 15.71
N ASP A 11 17.81 12.69 16.91
CA ASP A 11 19.15 12.89 17.47
C ASP A 11 19.88 11.57 17.72
N THR A 12 20.76 11.26 16.77
CA THR A 12 21.66 10.11 16.85
C THR A 12 22.68 10.20 17.99
N SER A 13 22.85 11.35 18.67
CA SER A 13 23.75 11.46 19.84
C SER A 13 23.36 10.50 20.97
N ARG A 14 22.07 10.13 21.06
CA ARG A 14 21.52 9.12 21.98
C ARG A 14 22.28 7.79 21.96
N ILE A 15 22.87 7.39 20.82
CA ILE A 15 23.64 6.13 20.69
C ILE A 15 24.96 6.14 21.48
N ARG A 16 25.46 7.32 21.88
CA ARG A 16 26.70 7.47 22.67
C ARG A 16 26.50 7.06 24.14
N ASN A 17 25.27 6.83 24.57
CA ASN A 17 24.95 6.31 25.89
C ASN A 17 25.19 4.79 25.95
N TRP A 18 25.92 4.31 26.97
CA TRP A 18 26.20 2.87 27.15
C TRP A 18 24.93 2.01 27.19
N ARG A 19 23.81 2.53 27.71
CA ARG A 19 22.52 1.81 27.71
C ARG A 19 21.99 1.58 26.29
N SER A 20 22.21 2.52 25.36
CA SER A 20 21.83 2.35 23.95
C SER A 20 22.65 1.23 23.29
N ILE A 21 23.97 1.21 23.53
CA ILE A 21 24.86 0.15 23.02
C ILE A 21 24.46 -1.22 23.59
N VAL A 22 24.16 -1.30 24.90
CA VAL A 22 23.70 -2.54 25.53
C VAL A 22 22.34 -2.99 24.98
N THR A 23 21.38 -2.08 24.70
CA THR A 23 20.12 -2.45 24.04
C THR A 23 20.35 -3.13 22.68
N LEU A 24 21.25 -2.61 21.84
CA LEU A 24 21.56 -3.24 20.56
C LEU A 24 22.27 -4.59 20.73
N LEU A 25 23.23 -4.70 21.65
CA LEU A 25 23.91 -5.97 21.93
C LEU A 25 22.93 -7.03 22.44
N VAL A 26 22.02 -6.66 23.35
CA VAL A 26 20.96 -7.54 23.86
C VAL A 26 20.02 -7.96 22.74
N PHE A 27 19.61 -7.04 21.85
CA PHE A 27 18.80 -7.38 20.67
C PHE A 27 19.51 -8.39 19.76
N ILE A 28 20.78 -8.16 19.40
CA ILE A 28 21.56 -9.05 18.53
C ILE A 28 21.73 -10.43 19.19
N ILE A 29 22.13 -10.48 20.46
CA ILE A 29 22.30 -11.73 21.21
C ILE A 29 20.98 -12.50 21.27
N THR A 30 19.87 -11.83 21.59
CA THR A 30 18.54 -12.44 21.65
C THR A 30 18.18 -13.12 20.33
N ASN A 31 18.35 -12.44 19.20
CA ASN A 31 18.06 -13.00 17.89
C ASN A 31 19.01 -14.15 17.50
N CYS A 32 20.29 -14.10 17.91
CA CYS A 32 21.20 -15.24 17.79
C CYS A 32 20.72 -16.46 18.61
N ILE A 33 20.13 -16.26 19.78
CA ILE A 33 19.55 -17.35 20.59
C ILE A 33 18.25 -17.90 19.96
N VAL A 34 17.44 -17.05 19.31
CA VAL A 34 16.28 -17.48 18.51
C VAL A 34 16.71 -18.41 17.37
N LEU A 35 17.84 -18.11 16.70
CA LEU A 35 18.44 -18.93 15.63
C LEU A 35 19.09 -20.23 16.11
N PHE A 36 19.76 -20.15 17.27
CA PHE A 36 20.55 -21.23 17.85
C PHE A 36 20.06 -21.54 19.27
N PRO A 37 18.82 -22.06 19.42
CA PRO A 37 18.27 -22.38 20.72
C PRO A 37 19.06 -23.49 21.41
N PHE A 38 19.26 -23.34 22.72
CA PHE A 38 20.08 -24.24 23.54
C PHE A 38 19.48 -24.41 24.93
N HIS A 39 20.08 -25.27 25.77
CA HIS A 39 19.63 -25.49 27.14
C HIS A 39 20.73 -25.14 28.14
N ILE A 40 20.39 -24.35 29.15
CA ILE A 40 21.27 -24.02 30.28
C ILE A 40 21.09 -25.10 31.36
N PRO A 41 22.14 -25.85 31.75
CA PRO A 41 22.06 -26.79 32.86
C PRO A 41 22.17 -26.04 34.19
N ILE A 42 21.03 -25.82 34.84
CA ILE A 42 20.94 -25.22 36.17
C ILE A 42 21.01 -26.35 37.22
N TYR A 43 21.99 -26.30 38.11
CA TYR A 43 22.19 -27.27 39.18
C TYR A 43 21.57 -26.75 40.47
N VAL A 44 20.43 -27.31 40.87
CA VAL A 44 19.70 -26.93 42.10
C VAL A 44 20.00 -27.94 43.20
N PRO A 45 20.30 -27.52 44.45
CA PRO A 45 20.51 -28.45 45.56
C PRO A 45 19.34 -29.44 45.71
N ARG A 46 19.63 -30.75 45.83
CA ARG A 46 18.59 -31.78 45.91
C ARG A 46 17.70 -31.63 47.16
N SER A 47 18.22 -31.00 48.22
CA SER A 47 17.44 -30.57 49.39
C SER A 47 16.38 -29.51 49.05
N LEU A 48 16.74 -28.47 48.29
CA LEU A 48 15.82 -27.40 47.88
C LEU A 48 14.80 -27.92 46.84
N SER A 49 15.27 -28.71 45.87
CA SER A 49 14.41 -29.35 44.87
C SER A 49 13.43 -30.34 45.49
N ASN A 50 13.86 -31.11 46.51
CA ASN A 50 12.95 -31.97 47.26
C ASN A 50 11.97 -31.15 48.08
N ALA A 51 12.43 -30.22 48.93
CA ALA A 51 11.55 -29.37 49.72
C ALA A 51 10.46 -28.67 48.87
N PHE A 52 10.80 -28.22 47.66
CA PHE A 52 9.84 -27.67 46.71
C PHE A 52 8.83 -28.69 46.18
N LEU A 53 9.28 -29.87 45.72
CA LEU A 53 8.40 -30.93 45.21
C LEU A 53 7.55 -31.58 46.31
N ASP A 54 8.07 -31.66 47.53
CA ASP A 54 7.39 -32.19 48.71
C ASP A 54 6.39 -31.15 49.27
N THR A 55 6.67 -29.86 49.10
CA THR A 55 5.68 -28.77 49.26
C THR A 55 4.58 -28.88 48.19
N LEU A 56 4.93 -29.15 46.92
CA LEU A 56 3.94 -29.33 45.86
C LEU A 56 3.07 -30.59 46.05
N SER A 57 3.59 -31.67 46.63
CA SER A 57 2.79 -32.87 46.91
C SER A 57 1.90 -32.70 48.15
N THR A 58 2.37 -32.01 49.19
CA THR A 58 1.53 -31.65 50.36
C THR A 58 0.43 -30.63 50.03
N LEU A 59 0.71 -29.68 49.11
CA LEU A 59 -0.31 -28.82 48.48
C LEU A 59 -1.18 -29.55 47.44
N ARG A 60 -0.98 -30.85 47.21
CA ARG A 60 -1.67 -31.70 46.23
C ARG A 60 -1.61 -31.19 44.79
N VAL A 61 -0.58 -30.42 44.45
CA VAL A 61 -0.31 -30.03 43.06
C VAL A 61 0.11 -31.26 42.26
N ILE A 62 1.03 -32.06 42.82
CA ILE A 62 1.55 -33.32 42.24
C ILE A 62 1.26 -34.52 43.14
N SER A 63 1.35 -35.74 42.59
CA SER A 63 1.20 -36.98 43.37
C SER A 63 2.32 -37.17 44.41
N PRO A 64 2.08 -37.93 45.50
CA PRO A 64 3.13 -38.34 46.43
C PRO A 64 4.25 -39.08 45.69
N ARG A 65 5.50 -38.82 46.07
CA ARG A 65 6.67 -39.43 45.42
C ARG A 65 6.83 -40.87 45.94
N SER A 66 6.92 -41.83 45.02
CA SER A 66 7.39 -43.18 45.36
C SER A 66 8.84 -43.09 45.85
N HIS A 67 9.20 -43.89 46.85
CA HIS A 67 10.51 -43.78 47.52
C HIS A 67 11.69 -44.44 46.77
N HIS A 68 11.47 -44.88 45.53
CA HIS A 68 12.51 -45.42 44.64
C HIS A 68 12.94 -44.37 43.60
N ASP A 69 14.00 -43.63 43.94
CA ASP A 69 14.65 -42.65 43.04
C ASP A 69 16.18 -42.67 43.29
N SER A 70 16.71 -43.90 43.31
CA SER A 70 18.09 -44.29 43.63
C SER A 70 18.80 -44.84 42.39
N ASP A 71 19.86 -44.17 41.93
CA ASP A 71 20.77 -44.70 40.89
C ASP A 71 21.32 -46.07 41.32
N ASP A 72 21.56 -46.95 40.33
CA ASP A 72 22.12 -48.32 40.41
C ASP A 72 23.56 -48.42 40.96
N ASN A 73 24.05 -47.37 41.63
CA ASN A 73 25.40 -47.26 42.20
C ASN A 73 25.42 -46.51 43.55
N GLY A 74 24.27 -46.36 44.23
CA GLY A 74 24.17 -46.02 45.65
C GLY A 74 24.62 -44.62 46.10
N LYS A 75 25.18 -43.79 45.22
CA LYS A 75 25.70 -42.44 45.55
C LYS A 75 24.69 -41.35 45.22
N VAL A 76 24.02 -40.82 46.25
CA VAL A 76 23.05 -39.72 46.14
C VAL A 76 23.74 -38.44 45.64
N LYS A 77 23.52 -38.08 44.37
CA LYS A 77 23.99 -36.81 43.78
C LYS A 77 23.38 -35.62 44.55
N PRO A 78 24.18 -34.65 45.05
CA PRO A 78 23.69 -33.55 45.89
C PRO A 78 22.95 -32.44 45.13
N PHE A 79 23.00 -32.44 43.79
CA PHE A 79 22.28 -31.48 42.93
C PHE A 79 21.41 -32.20 41.90
N VAL A 80 20.26 -31.61 41.60
CA VAL A 80 19.38 -31.96 40.48
C VAL A 80 19.70 -31.03 39.31
N ARG A 81 19.88 -31.58 38.11
CA ARG A 81 20.12 -30.81 36.88
C ARG A 81 18.80 -30.49 36.19
N LEU A 82 18.40 -29.22 36.18
CA LEU A 82 17.31 -28.70 35.37
C LEU A 82 17.87 -28.13 34.06
N ASN A 83 17.37 -28.60 32.92
CA ASN A 83 17.77 -28.06 31.61
C ASN A 83 16.82 -26.92 31.21
N PHE A 84 17.16 -25.67 31.56
CA PHE A 84 16.34 -24.51 31.22
C PHE A 84 16.45 -24.16 29.72
N PRO A 85 15.35 -24.08 28.95
CA PRO A 85 15.40 -23.81 27.52
C PRO A 85 15.61 -22.32 27.23
N MET A 86 16.65 -22.01 26.46
CA MET A 86 16.86 -20.71 25.81
C MET A 86 16.38 -20.81 24.36
N ASN A 87 15.20 -20.27 24.07
CA ASN A 87 14.51 -20.39 22.79
C ASN A 87 13.77 -19.10 22.42
N PHE A 88 12.97 -19.12 21.34
CA PHE A 88 12.25 -17.95 20.84
C PHE A 88 11.19 -17.37 21.78
N VAL A 89 10.72 -18.13 22.79
CA VAL A 89 9.79 -17.63 23.81
C VAL A 89 10.56 -17.06 25.01
N THR A 90 11.59 -17.78 25.48
CA THR A 90 12.30 -17.41 26.73
C THR A 90 13.36 -16.33 26.55
N ALA A 91 14.10 -16.34 25.44
CA ALA A 91 15.22 -15.41 25.26
C ALA A 91 14.77 -13.94 25.14
N PRO A 92 13.73 -13.59 24.35
CA PRO A 92 13.24 -12.21 24.28
C PRO A 92 12.62 -11.72 25.60
N LEU A 93 11.89 -12.58 26.32
CA LEU A 93 11.35 -12.25 27.64
C LEU A 93 12.46 -11.97 28.66
N ILE A 94 13.53 -12.76 28.67
CA ILE A 94 14.70 -12.53 29.52
C ILE A 94 15.43 -11.24 29.11
N ALA A 95 15.48 -10.92 27.82
CA ALA A 95 16.06 -9.70 27.30
C ALA A 95 15.30 -8.44 27.77
N ASP A 96 13.97 -8.42 27.67
CA ASP A 96 13.14 -7.31 28.18
C ASP A 96 13.27 -7.15 29.70
N LEU A 97 13.22 -8.26 30.45
CA LEU A 97 13.41 -8.24 31.91
C LEU A 97 14.80 -7.72 32.31
N PHE A 98 15.85 -8.06 31.55
CA PHE A 98 17.19 -7.53 31.75
C PHE A 98 17.27 -6.03 31.42
N LEU A 99 16.68 -5.59 30.30
CA LEU A 99 16.66 -4.18 29.89
C LEU A 99 15.84 -3.31 30.86
N LEU A 100 14.77 -3.86 31.46
CA LEU A 100 14.05 -3.24 32.57
C LEU A 100 14.94 -3.13 33.83
N ALA A 101 15.62 -4.22 34.21
CA ALA A 101 16.47 -4.26 35.41
C ALA A 101 17.64 -3.26 35.37
N ILE A 102 18.26 -3.04 34.20
CA ILE A 102 19.33 -2.03 34.04
C ILE A 102 18.80 -0.60 33.77
N LEU A 103 17.47 -0.41 33.78
CA LEU A 103 16.78 0.85 33.43
C LEU A 103 17.16 1.36 32.02
N ALA A 104 17.32 0.44 31.06
CA ALA A 104 17.44 0.77 29.65
C ALA A 104 16.06 0.99 29.01
N ILE A 105 15.05 0.21 29.38
CA ILE A 105 13.64 0.46 29.01
C ILE A 105 12.80 0.73 30.26
N GLY A 106 11.66 1.39 30.08
CA GLY A 106 10.73 1.71 31.16
C GLY A 106 9.27 1.44 30.78
N ARG A 107 8.35 2.00 31.58
CA ARG A 107 6.90 1.81 31.40
C ARG A 107 6.41 2.24 30.01
N LYS A 108 7.04 3.25 29.38
CA LYS A 108 6.66 3.72 28.04
C LYS A 108 6.97 2.66 26.98
N GLU A 109 8.21 2.17 26.89
CA GLU A 109 8.57 1.15 25.88
C GLU A 109 7.73 -0.12 26.01
N VAL A 110 7.43 -0.56 27.25
CA VAL A 110 6.55 -1.72 27.50
C VAL A 110 5.10 -1.44 27.09
N HIS A 111 4.58 -0.24 27.37
CA HIS A 111 3.22 0.17 26.95
C HIS A 111 3.09 0.25 25.42
N ASP A 112 3.98 0.98 24.78
CA ASP A 112 3.95 1.23 23.33
C ASP A 112 4.22 -0.06 22.53
N GLY A 113 5.02 -0.98 23.09
CA GLY A 113 5.26 -2.31 22.53
C GLY A 113 4.17 -3.36 22.80
N THR A 114 3.13 -3.04 23.60
CA THR A 114 2.02 -3.97 23.89
C THR A 114 0.66 -3.45 23.43
N ILE A 115 0.35 -2.19 23.74
CA ILE A 115 -0.92 -1.55 23.34
C ILE A 115 -0.75 -0.89 21.96
N GLY A 116 0.31 -0.10 21.77
CA GLY A 116 0.68 0.44 20.46
C GLY A 116 1.21 1.88 20.46
N ALA A 117 1.83 2.24 19.34
CA ALA A 117 2.27 3.59 19.01
C ALA A 117 2.42 3.75 17.48
N ASP A 118 2.23 4.97 16.98
CA ASP A 118 2.49 5.39 15.58
C ASP A 118 1.84 4.45 14.53
N ASN A 119 0.51 4.33 14.66
CA ASN A 119 -0.39 3.49 13.85
C ASN A 119 -0.16 1.97 13.91
N ILE A 120 0.75 1.50 14.76
CA ILE A 120 0.97 0.07 15.02
C ILE A 120 0.37 -0.29 16.38
N SER A 121 -0.65 -1.17 16.37
CA SER A 121 -1.33 -1.70 17.57
C SER A 121 -1.07 -3.21 17.70
N PRO A 122 -0.05 -3.64 18.47
CA PRO A 122 0.30 -5.05 18.61
C PRO A 122 -0.85 -5.92 19.10
N ILE A 123 -1.65 -5.41 20.04
CA ILE A 123 -2.79 -6.15 20.61
C ILE A 123 -3.88 -6.43 19.56
N ASP A 124 -4.20 -5.46 18.69
CA ASP A 124 -5.21 -5.64 17.63
C ASP A 124 -4.73 -6.60 16.55
N ILE A 125 -3.44 -6.55 16.22
CA ILE A 125 -2.78 -7.44 15.26
C ILE A 125 -2.78 -8.89 15.78
N MET A 126 -2.45 -9.10 17.05
CA MET A 126 -2.52 -10.42 17.69
C MET A 126 -3.96 -10.93 17.81
N ALA A 127 -4.91 -10.07 18.23
CA ALA A 127 -6.32 -10.44 18.33
C ALA A 127 -6.92 -10.86 16.97
N PHE A 128 -6.63 -10.12 15.91
CA PHE A 128 -7.02 -10.49 14.54
C PHE A 128 -6.39 -11.83 14.13
N PHE A 129 -5.08 -11.98 14.32
CA PHE A 129 -4.34 -13.17 13.88
C PHE A 129 -4.84 -14.44 14.58
N ILE A 130 -4.98 -14.44 15.92
CA ILE A 130 -5.45 -15.60 16.69
C ILE A 130 -6.88 -15.99 16.29
N THR A 131 -7.77 -15.01 16.10
CA THR A 131 -9.17 -15.28 15.78
C THR A 131 -9.34 -15.79 14.36
N LEU A 132 -8.61 -15.23 13.38
CA LEU A 132 -8.61 -15.76 12.02
C LEU A 132 -7.97 -17.17 11.95
N ALA A 133 -6.87 -17.39 12.68
CA ALA A 133 -6.23 -18.70 12.81
C ALA A 133 -7.15 -19.74 13.43
N TYR A 134 -7.98 -19.39 14.42
CA TYR A 134 -8.99 -20.31 14.99
C TYR A 134 -9.97 -20.80 13.91
N ILE A 135 -10.56 -19.88 13.13
CA ILE A 135 -11.49 -20.23 12.04
C ILE A 135 -10.78 -21.12 11.01
N ALA A 136 -9.56 -20.76 10.62
CA ALA A 136 -8.79 -21.48 9.60
C ALA A 136 -8.36 -22.89 10.04
N ILE A 137 -7.93 -23.07 11.30
CA ILE A 137 -7.53 -24.36 11.86
C ILE A 137 -8.77 -25.22 12.18
N SER A 138 -9.92 -24.63 12.55
CA SER A 138 -11.18 -25.40 12.71
C SER A 138 -11.69 -25.95 11.36
N ILE A 139 -11.59 -25.17 10.27
CA ILE A 139 -11.83 -25.68 8.91
C ILE A 139 -10.89 -26.84 8.58
N ASP A 140 -9.62 -26.78 8.96
CA ASP A 140 -8.69 -27.89 8.71
C ASP A 140 -9.02 -29.13 9.57
N ALA A 141 -9.35 -28.94 10.84
CA ALA A 141 -9.77 -29.99 11.76
C ALA A 141 -11.05 -30.73 11.30
N SER A 142 -11.94 -30.07 10.54
CA SER A 142 -13.08 -30.73 9.87
C SER A 142 -12.66 -31.77 8.80
N GLY A 143 -11.39 -31.77 8.38
CA GLY A 143 -10.83 -32.63 7.33
C GLY A 143 -10.88 -32.04 5.92
N LEU A 144 -11.42 -30.83 5.74
CA LEU A 144 -11.68 -30.23 4.42
C LEU A 144 -10.43 -30.12 3.54
N ILE A 145 -9.30 -29.66 4.09
CA ILE A 145 -8.05 -29.49 3.30
C ILE A 145 -7.52 -30.87 2.86
N ARG A 146 -7.53 -31.87 3.76
CA ARG A 146 -7.11 -33.25 3.45
C ARG A 146 -8.01 -33.90 2.37
N PHE A 147 -9.33 -33.72 2.47
CA PHE A 147 -10.30 -34.20 1.47
C PHE A 147 -10.10 -33.52 0.10
N LEU A 148 -9.88 -32.19 0.07
CA LEU A 148 -9.63 -31.46 -1.17
C LEU A 148 -8.28 -31.85 -1.80
N ALA A 149 -7.23 -32.03 -1.00
CA ALA A 149 -5.93 -32.51 -1.47
C ALA A 149 -6.04 -33.93 -2.07
N PHE A 150 -6.85 -34.82 -1.48
CA PHE A 150 -7.19 -36.11 -2.06
C PHE A 150 -7.99 -36.00 -3.37
N LYS A 151 -8.92 -35.05 -3.49
CA LYS A 151 -9.64 -34.81 -4.76
C LYS A 151 -8.71 -34.26 -5.86
N VAL A 152 -7.73 -33.44 -5.49
CA VAL A 152 -6.64 -33.02 -6.40
C VAL A 152 -5.78 -34.20 -6.81
N LEU A 153 -5.44 -35.11 -5.88
CA LEU A 153 -4.71 -36.34 -6.15
C LEU A 153 -5.45 -37.26 -7.14
N GLN A 154 -6.74 -37.52 -6.91
CA GLN A 154 -7.60 -38.28 -7.84
C GLN A 154 -7.63 -37.64 -9.25
N LYS A 155 -7.68 -36.31 -9.35
CA LYS A 155 -7.70 -35.59 -10.63
C LYS A 155 -6.33 -35.56 -11.32
N GLY A 156 -5.23 -35.54 -10.57
CA GLY A 156 -3.87 -35.67 -11.11
C GLY A 156 -3.64 -37.03 -11.77
N GLY A 157 -4.17 -38.10 -11.16
CA GLY A 157 -4.04 -39.47 -11.65
C GLY A 157 -2.59 -39.95 -11.71
N LYS A 158 -2.32 -40.99 -12.51
CA LYS A 158 -0.99 -41.64 -12.56
C LYS A 158 0.13 -40.82 -13.26
N VAL A 159 -0.06 -39.54 -13.58
CA VAL A 159 0.96 -38.69 -14.26
C VAL A 159 1.56 -37.68 -13.27
N GLY A 160 2.84 -37.87 -12.91
CA GLY A 160 3.44 -37.15 -11.78
C GLY A 160 3.65 -35.65 -12.01
N HIS A 161 4.12 -35.25 -13.21
CA HIS A 161 4.24 -33.84 -13.58
C HIS A 161 2.89 -33.09 -13.52
N ARG A 162 1.78 -33.76 -13.90
CA ARG A 162 0.43 -33.21 -13.84
C ARG A 162 -0.09 -33.12 -12.41
N LEU A 163 0.18 -34.11 -11.57
CA LEU A 163 -0.13 -34.06 -10.15
C LEU A 163 0.63 -32.92 -9.45
N PHE A 164 1.92 -32.77 -9.74
CA PHE A 164 2.77 -31.70 -9.21
C PHE A 164 2.22 -30.32 -9.56
N PHE A 165 1.81 -30.10 -10.82
CA PHE A 165 1.14 -28.88 -11.27
C PHE A 165 -0.20 -28.61 -10.54
N TYR A 166 -1.05 -29.64 -10.37
CA TYR A 166 -2.34 -29.46 -9.70
C TYR A 166 -2.19 -29.21 -8.19
N LEU A 167 -1.23 -29.86 -7.52
CA LEU A 167 -0.92 -29.58 -6.12
C LEU A 167 -0.27 -28.19 -5.94
N TYR A 168 0.57 -27.76 -6.88
CA TYR A 168 1.14 -26.40 -6.90
C TYR A 168 0.04 -25.34 -6.95
N ILE A 169 -0.89 -25.43 -7.90
CA ILE A 169 -2.02 -24.51 -8.02
C ILE A 169 -2.97 -24.61 -6.82
N PHE A 170 -3.20 -25.81 -6.28
CA PHE A 170 -4.02 -26.01 -5.08
C PHE A 170 -3.44 -25.28 -3.87
N PHE A 171 -2.16 -25.47 -3.56
CA PHE A 171 -1.52 -24.81 -2.43
C PHE A 171 -1.33 -23.29 -2.64
N PHE A 172 -1.08 -22.85 -3.88
CA PHE A 172 -1.10 -21.41 -4.21
C PHE A 172 -2.48 -20.78 -3.98
N GLY A 173 -3.52 -21.39 -4.53
CA GLY A 173 -4.90 -20.90 -4.40
C GLY A 173 -5.34 -20.87 -2.94
N LEU A 174 -5.09 -21.93 -2.18
CA LEU A 174 -5.48 -21.98 -0.77
C LEU A 174 -4.69 -20.98 0.08
N GLY A 175 -3.38 -20.80 -0.18
CA GLY A 175 -2.51 -19.86 0.54
C GLY A 175 -2.87 -18.40 0.31
N SER A 176 -3.45 -18.10 -0.86
CA SER A 176 -3.92 -16.76 -1.24
C SER A 176 -5.13 -16.29 -0.43
N PHE A 177 -5.87 -17.20 0.22
CA PHE A 177 -7.10 -16.87 0.97
C PHE A 177 -7.01 -17.29 2.45
N ILE A 178 -6.63 -18.54 2.72
CA ILE A 178 -6.61 -19.12 4.07
C ILE A 178 -5.32 -18.77 4.84
N GLY A 179 -4.27 -18.35 4.13
CA GLY A 179 -2.94 -18.11 4.69
C GLY A 179 -2.05 -19.34 4.66
N ASN A 180 -0.82 -19.20 5.13
CA ASN A 180 0.21 -20.25 5.07
C ASN A 180 0.05 -21.32 6.16
N ASP A 181 -0.18 -20.94 7.42
CA ASP A 181 -0.06 -21.85 8.58
C ASP A 181 -0.93 -23.13 8.51
N PRO A 182 -2.23 -23.11 8.13
CA PRO A 182 -3.04 -24.34 8.02
C PRO A 182 -2.57 -25.28 6.90
N ILE A 183 -1.93 -24.73 5.86
CA ILE A 183 -1.38 -25.50 4.74
C ILE A 183 -0.08 -26.17 5.14
N ILE A 184 0.73 -25.51 5.97
CA ILE A 184 1.88 -26.13 6.63
C ILE A 184 1.41 -27.25 7.55
N LEU A 185 0.30 -27.08 8.26
CA LEU A 185 -0.21 -28.08 9.19
C LEU A 185 -0.66 -29.39 8.47
N SER A 186 -1.71 -29.33 7.65
CA SER A 186 -2.23 -30.54 6.99
C SER A 186 -1.61 -30.84 5.63
N GLY A 187 -1.13 -29.83 4.90
CA GLY A 187 -0.50 -30.04 3.58
C GLY A 187 0.86 -30.73 3.67
N THR A 188 1.71 -30.33 4.63
CA THR A 188 3.00 -31.01 4.87
C THR A 188 2.80 -32.46 5.30
N ALA A 189 1.85 -32.73 6.21
CA ALA A 189 1.50 -34.08 6.64
C ALA A 189 0.97 -34.95 5.48
N PHE A 190 -0.03 -34.45 4.74
CA PHE A 190 -0.59 -35.14 3.56
C PHE A 190 0.49 -35.53 2.54
N LEU A 191 1.42 -34.60 2.22
CA LEU A 191 2.50 -34.88 1.28
C LEU A 191 3.51 -35.89 1.81
N ALA A 192 3.84 -35.87 3.12
CA ALA A 192 4.73 -36.84 3.73
C ALA A 192 4.20 -38.27 3.57
N TYR A 193 2.94 -38.52 3.93
CA TYR A 193 2.32 -39.84 3.69
C TYR A 193 2.23 -40.18 2.19
N MET A 194 1.76 -39.24 1.36
CA MET A 194 1.58 -39.44 -0.10
C MET A 194 2.87 -39.90 -0.79
N THR A 195 3.99 -39.30 -0.43
CA THR A 195 5.30 -39.67 -0.99
C THR A 195 5.84 -40.99 -0.44
N ARG A 196 5.65 -41.31 0.86
CA ARG A 196 6.07 -42.60 1.46
C ARG A 196 5.37 -43.81 0.79
N VAL A 197 4.13 -43.61 0.36
CA VAL A 197 3.25 -44.66 -0.19
C VAL A 197 3.45 -44.86 -1.72
N SER A 198 4.15 -43.95 -2.39
CA SER A 198 4.46 -44.06 -3.82
C SER A 198 5.73 -44.87 -4.06
N SER A 199 5.59 -46.05 -4.68
CA SER A 199 6.69 -47.01 -4.92
C SER A 199 7.86 -46.50 -5.78
N ASN A 200 7.75 -45.31 -6.37
CA ASN A 200 8.78 -44.70 -7.21
C ASN A 200 9.07 -43.22 -6.93
N ILE A 201 8.80 -42.72 -5.71
CA ILE A 201 9.32 -41.42 -5.25
C ILE A 201 10.38 -41.70 -4.19
N VAL A 202 11.66 -41.43 -4.49
CA VAL A 202 12.79 -41.81 -3.61
C VAL A 202 12.93 -40.84 -2.43
N HIS A 203 12.56 -39.58 -2.58
CA HIS A 203 12.58 -38.62 -1.47
C HIS A 203 11.49 -37.54 -1.60
N PRO A 204 10.77 -37.18 -0.52
CA PRO A 204 9.73 -36.12 -0.52
C PRO A 204 10.17 -34.70 -0.91
N ARG A 205 11.46 -34.47 -1.23
CA ARG A 205 12.08 -33.13 -1.21
C ARG A 205 11.37 -32.15 -2.13
N ALA A 206 11.08 -32.55 -3.37
CA ALA A 206 10.45 -31.68 -4.37
C ALA A 206 9.06 -31.20 -3.93
N TRP A 207 8.20 -32.14 -3.52
CA TRP A 207 6.82 -31.87 -3.14
C TRP A 207 6.73 -30.95 -1.92
N ILE A 208 7.47 -31.27 -0.86
CA ILE A 208 7.32 -30.60 0.44
C ILE A 208 8.01 -29.23 0.47
N HIS A 209 9.19 -29.07 -0.17
CA HIS A 209 9.79 -27.72 -0.34
C HIS A 209 8.97 -26.84 -1.28
N THR A 210 8.37 -27.41 -2.32
CA THR A 210 7.48 -26.66 -3.22
C THR A 210 6.23 -26.16 -2.50
N GLN A 211 5.58 -27.01 -1.69
CA GLN A 211 4.44 -26.62 -0.86
C GLN A 211 4.83 -25.52 0.14
N PHE A 212 5.98 -25.66 0.81
CA PHE A 212 6.50 -24.67 1.75
C PHE A 212 6.74 -23.30 1.10
N ALA A 213 7.41 -23.27 -0.06
CA ALA A 213 7.66 -22.03 -0.79
C ALA A 213 6.34 -21.42 -1.29
N ILE A 214 5.49 -22.19 -1.98
CA ILE A 214 4.31 -21.62 -2.65
C ILE A 214 3.23 -21.13 -1.68
N ALA A 215 3.07 -21.77 -0.52
CA ALA A 215 2.14 -21.31 0.52
C ALA A 215 2.56 -19.94 1.10
N ASN A 216 3.86 -19.74 1.34
CA ASN A 216 4.39 -18.46 1.80
C ASN A 216 4.35 -17.38 0.70
N ILE A 217 4.69 -17.72 -0.55
CA ILE A 217 4.55 -16.82 -1.72
C ILE A 217 3.10 -16.33 -1.86
N ALA A 218 2.12 -17.26 -1.82
CA ALA A 218 0.71 -16.94 -1.97
C ALA A 218 0.15 -16.07 -0.83
N SER A 219 0.64 -16.29 0.40
CA SER A 219 0.22 -15.52 1.58
C SER A 219 0.49 -14.01 1.48
N ALA A 220 1.32 -13.57 0.53
CA ALA A 220 1.63 -12.17 0.25
C ALA A 220 0.51 -11.40 -0.51
N ILE A 221 -0.55 -12.07 -0.99
CA ILE A 221 -1.60 -11.42 -1.80
C ILE A 221 -2.59 -10.62 -0.95
N LEU A 222 -3.11 -11.21 0.13
CA LEU A 222 -4.07 -10.56 1.01
C LEU A 222 -3.43 -10.14 2.34
N VAL A 223 -3.88 -9.00 2.89
CA VAL A 223 -3.46 -8.53 4.21
C VAL A 223 -3.85 -9.51 5.32
N SER A 224 -4.97 -10.22 5.16
CA SER A 224 -5.46 -11.23 6.09
C SER A 224 -4.65 -12.53 6.13
N SER A 225 -3.91 -12.86 5.06
CA SER A 225 -3.33 -14.20 4.87
C SER A 225 -1.95 -14.38 5.51
N ASN A 226 -1.35 -13.33 6.07
CA ASN A 226 -0.10 -13.41 6.84
C ASN A 226 -0.04 -12.26 7.87
N PRO A 227 0.27 -12.50 9.16
CA PRO A 227 0.38 -11.43 10.16
C PRO A 227 1.41 -10.35 9.80
N THR A 228 2.46 -10.64 9.02
CA THR A 228 3.39 -9.61 8.52
C THR A 228 2.70 -8.55 7.68
N ASN A 229 1.72 -8.95 6.87
CA ASN A 229 1.03 -8.03 5.97
C ASN A 229 0.16 -7.07 6.76
N LEU A 230 -0.41 -7.51 7.89
CA LEU A 230 -1.21 -6.67 8.79
C LEU A 230 -0.36 -5.66 9.56
N VAL A 231 0.83 -6.05 10.05
CA VAL A 231 1.80 -5.11 10.66
C VAL A 231 2.15 -4.00 9.67
N LEU A 232 2.47 -4.38 8.43
CA LEU A 232 2.84 -3.46 7.36
C LEU A 232 1.67 -2.56 6.92
N ALA A 233 0.46 -3.12 6.78
CA ALA A 233 -0.74 -2.36 6.42
C ALA A 233 -1.14 -1.36 7.51
N GLY A 234 -0.98 -1.69 8.79
CA GLY A 234 -1.19 -0.75 9.91
C GLY A 234 -0.15 0.37 9.92
N ALA A 235 1.14 0.03 9.87
CA ALA A 235 2.26 0.98 9.95
C ALA A 235 2.21 2.13 8.94
N PHE A 236 1.61 1.91 7.76
CA PHE A 236 1.46 2.91 6.69
C PHE A 236 0.00 3.21 6.31
N ASN A 237 -0.96 2.76 7.12
CA ASN A 237 -2.41 2.86 6.88
C ASN A 237 -2.84 2.53 5.44
N ILE A 238 -2.48 1.33 4.97
CA ILE A 238 -2.77 0.86 3.62
C ILE A 238 -4.13 0.17 3.61
N LYS A 239 -5.06 0.64 2.76
CA LYS A 239 -6.29 -0.09 2.48
C LYS A 239 -5.99 -1.47 1.90
N PHE A 240 -6.66 -2.51 2.38
CA PHE A 240 -6.43 -3.90 2.04
C PHE A 240 -6.62 -4.15 0.53
N ILE A 241 -7.57 -3.46 -0.09
CA ILE A 241 -7.79 -3.50 -1.55
C ILE A 241 -6.62 -2.88 -2.33
N ASN A 242 -6.02 -1.78 -1.84
CA ASN A 242 -4.87 -1.12 -2.46
C ASN A 242 -3.61 -1.99 -2.32
N TYR A 243 -3.40 -2.60 -1.14
CA TYR A 243 -2.34 -3.58 -0.93
C TYR A 243 -2.49 -4.76 -1.91
N THR A 244 -3.67 -5.38 -1.95
CA THR A 244 -3.96 -6.54 -2.81
C THR A 244 -3.75 -6.22 -4.29
N ALA A 245 -4.24 -5.07 -4.77
CA ALA A 245 -4.12 -4.67 -6.17
C ALA A 245 -2.66 -4.47 -6.62
N ASN A 246 -1.78 -4.01 -5.71
CA ASN A 246 -0.35 -3.86 -6.02
C ASN A 246 0.41 -5.19 -5.87
N MET A 247 0.07 -6.02 -4.90
CA MET A 247 0.77 -7.28 -4.59
C MET A 247 0.38 -8.47 -5.48
N ILE A 248 -0.85 -8.51 -6.01
CA ILE A 248 -1.33 -9.68 -6.77
C ILE A 248 -0.52 -9.94 -8.04
N VAL A 249 -0.15 -8.90 -8.79
CA VAL A 249 0.60 -9.04 -10.06
C VAL A 249 2.01 -9.62 -9.85
N PRO A 250 2.89 -9.07 -8.98
CA PRO A 250 4.24 -9.61 -8.78
C PRO A 250 4.20 -11.01 -8.16
N VAL A 251 3.22 -11.31 -7.30
CA VAL A 251 3.09 -12.65 -6.71
C VAL A 251 2.61 -13.69 -7.72
N VAL A 252 1.58 -13.39 -8.53
CA VAL A 252 1.08 -14.31 -9.56
C VAL A 252 2.12 -14.53 -10.65
N VAL A 253 2.82 -13.50 -11.12
CA VAL A 253 3.90 -13.67 -12.11
C VAL A 253 5.05 -14.47 -11.52
N THR A 254 5.41 -14.26 -10.24
CA THR A 254 6.41 -15.08 -9.55
C THR A 254 5.98 -16.56 -9.50
N ALA A 255 4.73 -16.87 -9.16
CA ALA A 255 4.24 -18.26 -9.16
C ALA A 255 4.26 -18.89 -10.57
N ILE A 256 3.91 -18.14 -11.61
CA ILE A 256 3.95 -18.62 -13.00
C ILE A 256 5.39 -18.94 -13.45
N VAL A 257 6.36 -18.09 -13.12
CA VAL A 257 7.77 -18.27 -13.52
C VAL A 257 8.50 -19.29 -12.64
N LEU A 258 8.14 -19.39 -11.36
CA LEU A 258 8.76 -20.33 -10.42
C LEU A 258 8.39 -21.79 -10.73
N PHE A 259 7.15 -22.08 -11.18
CA PHE A 259 6.72 -23.45 -11.49
C PHE A 259 7.66 -24.22 -12.44
N PRO A 260 7.98 -23.74 -13.67
CA PRO A 260 8.90 -24.44 -14.55
C PRO A 260 10.35 -24.46 -14.02
N PHE A 261 10.75 -23.48 -13.20
CA PHE A 261 12.08 -23.45 -12.57
C PHE A 261 12.22 -24.54 -11.50
N LEU A 262 11.19 -24.75 -10.67
CA LEU A 262 11.12 -25.87 -9.74
C LEU A 262 11.16 -27.21 -10.48
N LEU A 263 10.33 -27.35 -11.52
CA LEU A 263 10.13 -28.61 -12.23
C LEU A 263 11.33 -29.05 -13.09
N TYR A 264 11.91 -28.13 -13.87
CA TYR A 264 12.92 -28.47 -14.89
C TYR A 264 14.35 -28.04 -14.54
N ILE A 265 14.58 -27.37 -13.40
CA ILE A 265 15.92 -26.91 -12.99
C ILE A 265 16.27 -27.37 -11.57
N ILE A 266 15.41 -27.12 -10.58
CA ILE A 266 15.72 -27.49 -9.17
C ILE A 266 15.41 -28.97 -8.89
N PHE A 267 14.30 -29.49 -9.41
CA PHE A 267 13.82 -30.86 -9.19
C PHE A 267 13.69 -31.67 -10.48
N ALA A 268 14.58 -31.40 -11.46
CA ALA A 268 14.64 -32.08 -12.76
C ALA A 268 14.98 -33.59 -12.69
N ASP A 269 15.31 -34.08 -11.50
CA ASP A 269 15.61 -35.47 -11.17
C ASP A 269 14.31 -36.29 -11.08
N GLU A 270 14.11 -37.24 -12.01
CA GLU A 270 12.90 -38.07 -12.08
C GLU A 270 12.64 -38.92 -10.82
N SER A 271 13.65 -39.15 -9.96
CA SER A 271 13.43 -39.84 -8.68
C SER A 271 12.57 -39.03 -7.69
N LEU A 272 12.32 -37.74 -8.00
CA LEU A 272 11.57 -36.80 -7.17
C LEU A 272 10.20 -36.50 -7.75
N ILE A 273 10.12 -36.23 -9.06
CA ILE A 273 8.89 -35.93 -9.79
C ILE A 273 8.81 -36.88 -10.99
N PRO A 274 8.53 -38.18 -10.79
CA PRO A 274 8.54 -39.15 -11.86
C PRO A 274 7.46 -38.84 -12.91
N LEU A 275 7.71 -39.20 -14.17
CA LEU A 275 6.75 -39.01 -15.26
C LEU A 275 5.42 -39.72 -14.98
N SER A 276 5.48 -40.92 -14.39
CA SER A 276 4.35 -41.71 -13.93
C SER A 276 4.47 -42.05 -12.44
N ILE A 277 3.39 -41.92 -11.67
CA ILE A 277 3.35 -42.26 -10.24
C ILE A 277 2.70 -43.63 -10.04
N LYS A 278 3.40 -44.50 -9.29
CA LYS A 278 2.93 -45.84 -8.92
C LYS A 278 2.55 -45.88 -7.44
N MET A 279 1.31 -45.52 -7.15
CA MET A 279 0.67 -45.82 -5.85
C MET A 279 0.53 -47.34 -5.67
N HIS A 280 0.69 -47.80 -4.44
CA HIS A 280 0.11 -49.08 -4.02
C HIS A 280 -1.43 -48.96 -4.04
N GLU A 281 -2.14 -50.05 -4.35
CA GLU A 281 -3.61 -50.07 -4.40
C GLU A 281 -4.16 -50.93 -3.24
N LEU A 282 -5.11 -50.39 -2.46
CA LEU A 282 -5.69 -51.08 -1.30
C LEU A 282 -6.49 -52.32 -1.68
N SER A 283 -6.61 -53.28 -0.76
CA SER A 283 -7.65 -54.31 -0.81
C SER A 283 -9.04 -53.68 -0.76
N ASP A 284 -10.04 -54.33 -1.37
CA ASP A 284 -11.41 -53.79 -1.40
C ASP A 284 -12.08 -53.75 -0.02
N GLU A 285 -11.64 -54.60 0.92
CA GLU A 285 -12.02 -54.51 2.33
C GLU A 285 -11.57 -53.17 2.95
N ALA A 286 -10.30 -52.79 2.78
CA ALA A 286 -9.77 -51.53 3.32
C ALA A 286 -10.44 -50.30 2.68
N LYS A 287 -10.79 -50.37 1.39
CA LYS A 287 -11.59 -49.33 0.69
C LYS A 287 -13.01 -49.19 1.26
N SER A 288 -13.57 -50.22 1.89
CA SER A 288 -14.95 -50.24 2.40
C SER A 288 -15.11 -49.77 3.86
N ARG A 289 -14.01 -49.63 4.61
CA ARG A 289 -14.02 -49.17 6.00
C ARG A 289 -14.55 -47.73 6.13
N LYS A 290 -15.21 -47.41 7.24
CA LYS A 290 -15.57 -46.03 7.57
C LYS A 290 -14.30 -45.22 7.94
N PRO A 291 -14.14 -43.97 7.44
CA PRO A 291 -13.05 -43.10 7.86
C PRO A 291 -13.21 -42.71 9.35
N ALA A 292 -12.11 -42.72 10.10
CA ALA A 292 -12.09 -42.31 11.50
C ALA A 292 -11.70 -40.83 11.64
N ASN A 293 -12.27 -40.14 12.63
CA ASN A 293 -11.96 -38.73 12.90
C ASN A 293 -10.59 -38.61 13.60
N PRO A 294 -9.56 -38.03 12.95
CA PRO A 294 -8.19 -37.98 13.50
C PRO A 294 -8.08 -37.10 14.76
N ASN A 295 -9.08 -36.26 15.05
CA ASN A 295 -9.10 -35.43 16.26
C ASN A 295 -9.53 -36.19 17.52
N ILE A 296 -10.08 -37.41 17.39
CA ILE A 296 -10.54 -38.23 18.53
C ILE A 296 -9.37 -39.10 19.04
N PRO A 297 -8.97 -39.02 20.33
CA PRO A 297 -7.89 -39.82 20.89
C PRO A 297 -8.12 -41.33 20.73
N HIS A 298 -7.09 -42.06 20.32
CA HIS A 298 -7.11 -43.50 20.10
C HIS A 298 -8.25 -43.99 19.17
N SER A 299 -8.82 -43.13 18.32
CA SER A 299 -10.00 -43.49 17.49
C SER A 299 -9.75 -44.62 16.50
N ARG A 300 -8.48 -44.86 16.19
CA ARG A 300 -7.90 -46.16 15.89
C ARG A 300 -6.69 -46.31 16.82
N GLY A 301 -6.37 -47.52 17.27
CA GLY A 301 -5.29 -47.75 18.25
C GLY A 301 -3.94 -47.16 17.80
N ASN A 302 -3.10 -46.75 18.77
CA ASN A 302 -1.84 -46.04 18.53
C ASN A 302 -0.73 -46.94 17.95
N VAL A 303 -0.90 -47.34 16.69
CA VAL A 303 0.11 -48.03 15.86
C VAL A 303 1.23 -47.07 15.41
N GLU A 304 0.94 -45.76 15.33
CA GLU A 304 1.82 -44.74 14.72
C GLU A 304 3.23 -44.58 15.33
N GLU A 305 3.46 -44.91 16.60
CA GLU A 305 4.76 -44.64 17.27
C GLU A 305 5.46 -45.90 17.82
N GLU A 306 4.75 -46.88 18.38
CA GLU A 306 5.36 -48.08 19.01
C GLU A 306 5.37 -49.32 18.10
N GLU A 307 4.59 -49.34 17.01
CA GLU A 307 4.57 -50.45 16.03
C GLU A 307 5.36 -50.14 14.75
N ILE A 308 5.50 -48.87 14.32
CA ILE A 308 6.41 -48.51 13.22
C ILE A 308 7.87 -48.86 13.55
N LEU A 309 8.22 -49.01 14.83
CA LEU A 309 9.52 -49.50 15.30
C LEU A 309 9.67 -51.03 15.32
N ALA A 310 8.62 -51.79 14.99
CA ALA A 310 8.59 -53.26 15.12
C ALA A 310 7.90 -54.01 13.95
N ALA A 311 7.18 -53.32 13.07
CA ALA A 311 6.53 -53.87 11.88
C ALA A 311 7.38 -53.65 10.61
N ASN A 312 7.29 -54.57 9.65
CA ASN A 312 7.91 -54.42 8.34
C ASN A 312 7.37 -53.17 7.60
N ASP A 313 8.20 -52.49 6.80
CA ASP A 313 7.85 -51.25 6.09
C ASP A 313 6.54 -51.34 5.28
N GLU A 314 6.25 -52.51 4.70
CA GLU A 314 5.04 -52.78 3.93
C GLU A 314 3.74 -52.62 4.76
N GLN A 315 3.77 -53.00 6.05
CA GLN A 315 2.64 -52.83 6.97
C GLN A 315 2.39 -51.33 7.27
N ALA A 316 3.46 -50.57 7.55
CA ALA A 316 3.35 -49.14 7.81
C ALA A 316 2.89 -48.34 6.57
N ASN A 317 3.32 -48.78 5.38
CA ASN A 317 2.93 -48.17 4.11
C ASN A 317 1.45 -48.45 3.76
N THR A 318 0.91 -49.65 4.04
CA THR A 318 -0.51 -49.95 3.80
C THR A 318 -1.45 -49.19 4.74
N LEU A 319 -1.08 -48.99 6.01
CA LEU A 319 -1.83 -48.13 6.94
C LEU A 319 -1.82 -46.65 6.48
N SER A 320 -0.64 -46.15 6.08
CA SER A 320 -0.48 -44.80 5.52
C SER A 320 -1.32 -44.60 4.24
N LEU A 321 -1.48 -45.64 3.43
CA LEU A 321 -2.33 -45.63 2.23
C LEU A 321 -3.83 -45.54 2.58
N GLU A 322 -4.30 -46.23 3.64
CA GLU A 322 -5.70 -46.15 4.08
C GLU A 322 -6.08 -44.70 4.48
N GLU A 323 -5.20 -43.99 5.20
CA GLU A 323 -5.43 -42.58 5.58
C GLU A 323 -5.52 -41.61 4.40
N ILE A 324 -4.72 -41.81 3.35
CA ILE A 324 -4.73 -40.94 2.15
C ILE A 324 -5.96 -41.22 1.29
N MET A 325 -6.32 -42.50 1.13
CA MET A 325 -7.41 -42.92 0.23
C MET A 325 -8.81 -42.76 0.84
N ASN A 326 -8.91 -42.71 2.17
CA ASN A 326 -10.18 -42.59 2.90
C ASN A 326 -10.15 -41.40 3.89
N PRO A 327 -9.97 -40.15 3.42
CA PRO A 327 -9.86 -38.99 4.30
C PRO A 327 -11.19 -38.69 4.99
N PHE A 328 -11.14 -38.55 6.31
CA PHE A 328 -12.27 -38.06 7.10
C PHE A 328 -12.70 -36.65 6.66
N LEU A 329 -14.01 -36.40 6.67
CA LEU A 329 -14.60 -35.11 6.41
C LEU A 329 -15.91 -34.96 7.21
N ASP A 330 -15.89 -34.10 8.22
CA ASP A 330 -17.14 -33.56 8.78
C ASP A 330 -17.71 -32.55 7.79
N LYS A 331 -18.72 -32.98 7.02
CA LYS A 331 -19.42 -32.14 6.04
C LYS A 331 -20.17 -30.99 6.70
N GLY A 332 -20.57 -31.11 7.97
CA GLY A 332 -21.26 -30.07 8.72
C GLY A 332 -20.32 -28.93 9.08
N GLY A 333 -19.29 -29.22 9.89
CA GLY A 333 -18.25 -28.26 10.26
C GLY A 333 -17.49 -27.69 9.06
N ALA A 334 -17.20 -28.50 8.04
CA ALA A 334 -16.55 -28.00 6.82
C ALA A 334 -17.39 -26.96 6.07
N ALA A 335 -18.70 -27.20 5.90
CA ALA A 335 -19.60 -26.27 5.22
C ALA A 335 -19.86 -25.01 6.06
N PHE A 336 -20.07 -25.18 7.37
CA PHE A 336 -20.30 -24.08 8.30
C PHE A 336 -19.05 -23.19 8.42
N GLY A 337 -17.88 -23.77 8.66
CA GLY A 337 -16.61 -23.05 8.76
C GLY A 337 -16.24 -22.32 7.47
N ALA A 338 -16.44 -22.94 6.31
CA ALA A 338 -16.23 -22.28 5.01
C ALA A 338 -17.16 -21.06 4.83
N ALA A 339 -18.43 -21.16 5.25
CA ALA A 339 -19.37 -20.05 5.21
C ALA A 339 -18.99 -18.92 6.19
N VAL A 340 -18.58 -19.26 7.42
CA VAL A 340 -18.09 -18.30 8.43
C VAL A 340 -16.84 -17.57 7.94
N MET A 341 -15.86 -18.29 7.39
CA MET A 341 -14.63 -17.72 6.83
C MET A 341 -14.94 -16.79 5.64
N ALA A 342 -15.80 -17.21 4.71
CA ALA A 342 -16.20 -16.38 3.59
C ALA A 342 -16.91 -15.09 4.06
N ALA A 343 -17.87 -15.18 4.99
CA ALA A 343 -18.56 -14.03 5.55
C ALA A 343 -17.60 -13.09 6.30
N THR A 344 -16.66 -13.64 7.07
CA THR A 344 -15.63 -12.89 7.81
C THR A 344 -14.72 -12.13 6.86
N LEU A 345 -14.12 -12.81 5.87
CA LEU A 345 -13.20 -12.18 4.90
C LEU A 345 -13.89 -11.13 4.03
N VAL A 346 -15.11 -11.40 3.53
CA VAL A 346 -15.89 -10.42 2.76
C VAL A 346 -16.24 -9.21 3.63
N THR A 347 -16.61 -9.40 4.90
CA THR A 347 -16.93 -8.28 5.81
C THR A 347 -15.69 -7.45 6.16
N VAL A 348 -14.53 -8.09 6.37
CA VAL A 348 -13.24 -7.41 6.57
C VAL A 348 -12.88 -6.54 5.36
N LEU A 349 -12.96 -7.09 4.15
CA LEU A 349 -12.66 -6.37 2.91
C LEU A 349 -13.66 -5.22 2.67
N ALA A 350 -14.95 -5.46 2.88
CA ALA A 350 -16.01 -4.47 2.69
C ALA A 350 -15.87 -3.28 3.66
N LEU A 351 -15.65 -3.54 4.95
CA LEU A 351 -15.50 -2.47 5.95
C LEU A 351 -14.20 -1.67 5.75
N ASN A 352 -13.09 -2.32 5.38
CA ASN A 352 -11.85 -1.63 5.08
C ASN A 352 -11.95 -0.76 3.81
N ALA A 353 -12.63 -1.25 2.77
CA ALA A 353 -12.92 -0.45 1.57
C ALA A 353 -13.84 0.75 1.89
N ALA A 354 -14.96 0.50 2.58
CA ALA A 354 -15.99 1.50 2.91
C ALA A 354 -15.55 2.54 3.96
N SER A 355 -14.47 2.29 4.73
CA SER A 355 -13.92 3.27 5.65
C SER A 355 -13.50 4.56 4.94
N GLN A 356 -14.31 5.61 5.07
CA GLN A 356 -13.96 6.98 4.72
C GLN A 356 -14.18 7.84 5.97
N SER A 357 -13.11 8.55 6.38
CA SER A 357 -13.02 9.45 7.54
C SER A 357 -13.05 8.84 8.96
N GLY A 358 -11.99 9.16 9.72
CA GLY A 358 -12.09 9.60 11.12
C GLY A 358 -12.18 8.55 12.23
N ASN A 359 -12.82 7.39 12.02
CA ASN A 359 -12.99 6.37 13.06
C ASN A 359 -12.72 4.96 12.52
N GLU A 360 -11.44 4.60 12.44
CA GLU A 360 -11.01 3.25 12.11
C GLU A 360 -11.35 2.30 13.27
N ARG A 361 -12.23 1.33 13.00
CA ARG A 361 -12.52 0.24 13.95
C ARG A 361 -11.49 -0.87 13.75
N PRO A 362 -10.86 -1.39 14.83
CA PRO A 362 -9.89 -2.48 14.71
C PRO A 362 -10.47 -3.70 13.99
N VAL A 363 -9.72 -4.24 13.02
CA VAL A 363 -10.22 -5.29 12.10
C VAL A 363 -10.64 -6.57 12.84
N TYR A 364 -10.07 -6.83 14.03
CA TYR A 364 -10.46 -7.95 14.87
C TYR A 364 -11.94 -7.92 15.31
N TRP A 365 -12.63 -6.76 15.24
CA TRP A 365 -14.06 -6.65 15.49
C TRP A 365 -14.92 -7.47 14.53
N VAL A 366 -14.36 -7.94 13.41
CA VAL A 366 -15.02 -8.84 12.46
C VAL A 366 -14.62 -10.30 12.69
N THR A 367 -13.32 -10.56 12.89
CA THR A 367 -12.79 -11.92 13.05
C THR A 367 -13.12 -12.52 14.43
N LEU A 368 -13.17 -11.71 15.49
CA LEU A 368 -13.51 -12.18 16.84
C LEU A 368 -14.96 -12.70 16.94
N PRO A 369 -16.01 -12.01 16.43
CA PRO A 369 -17.34 -12.60 16.34
C PRO A 369 -17.39 -13.84 15.46
N GLY A 370 -16.69 -13.86 14.31
CA GLY A 370 -16.62 -15.05 13.44
C GLY A 370 -16.00 -16.26 14.15
N ALA A 371 -14.88 -16.05 14.85
CA ALA A 371 -14.22 -17.09 15.64
C ALA A 371 -15.06 -17.54 16.84
N PHE A 372 -15.77 -16.63 17.50
CA PHE A 372 -16.69 -16.96 18.59
C PHE A 372 -17.88 -17.79 18.10
N VAL A 373 -18.47 -17.45 16.95
CA VAL A 373 -19.52 -18.23 16.29
C VAL A 373 -19.02 -19.64 15.92
N MET A 374 -17.79 -19.74 15.38
CA MET A 374 -17.17 -21.04 15.09
C MET A 374 -16.92 -21.85 16.37
N PHE A 375 -16.37 -21.24 17.43
CA PHE A 375 -16.14 -21.88 18.73
C PHE A 375 -17.44 -22.37 19.39
N CYS A 376 -18.53 -21.60 19.31
CA CYS A 376 -19.84 -22.03 19.77
C CYS A 376 -20.41 -23.19 18.93
N TRP A 377 -20.16 -23.21 17.62
CA TRP A 377 -20.50 -24.36 16.77
C TRP A 377 -19.69 -25.60 17.16
N ASP A 378 -18.38 -25.49 17.28
CA ASP A 378 -17.48 -26.61 17.57
C ASP A 378 -17.76 -27.22 18.96
N LEU A 379 -18.04 -26.38 19.97
CA LEU A 379 -18.52 -26.84 21.27
C LEU A 379 -19.89 -27.51 21.18
N GLY A 380 -20.85 -26.91 20.47
CA GLY A 380 -22.20 -27.45 20.34
C GLY A 380 -22.19 -28.81 19.61
N PHE A 381 -21.49 -28.89 18.49
CA PHE A 381 -21.34 -30.09 17.68
C PHE A 381 -20.65 -31.22 18.46
N GLY A 382 -19.57 -30.91 19.19
CA GLY A 382 -18.93 -31.85 20.11
C GLY A 382 -19.88 -32.31 21.22
N TRP A 383 -20.64 -31.39 21.83
CA TRP A 383 -21.61 -31.72 22.88
C TRP A 383 -22.73 -32.65 22.40
N PHE A 384 -23.23 -32.47 21.16
CA PHE A 384 -24.25 -33.35 20.59
C PHE A 384 -23.70 -34.76 20.28
N HIS A 385 -22.49 -34.87 19.75
CA HIS A 385 -21.88 -36.16 19.35
C HIS A 385 -21.03 -36.82 20.45
N ARG A 386 -20.96 -36.22 21.64
CA ARG A 386 -20.10 -36.63 22.78
C ARG A 386 -20.17 -38.12 23.16
N GLU A 387 -21.30 -38.78 22.92
CA GLU A 387 -21.50 -40.19 23.28
C GLU A 387 -20.90 -41.12 22.22
N GLU A 388 -20.99 -40.75 20.95
CA GLU A 388 -20.27 -41.41 19.87
C GLU A 388 -18.75 -41.21 20.04
N THR A 389 -18.29 -39.97 20.23
CA THR A 389 -16.85 -39.68 20.34
C THR A 389 -16.19 -40.35 21.56
N ARG A 390 -16.86 -40.33 22.72
CA ARG A 390 -16.38 -41.06 23.92
C ARG A 390 -16.44 -42.58 23.75
N SER A 391 -17.41 -43.14 23.02
CA SER A 391 -17.44 -44.59 22.80
C SER A 391 -16.28 -45.05 21.92
N ILE A 392 -15.97 -44.29 20.86
CA ILE A 392 -14.80 -44.50 19.99
C ILE A 392 -13.50 -44.40 20.80
N ALA A 393 -13.30 -43.31 21.55
CA ALA A 393 -12.09 -43.07 22.34
C ALA A 393 -11.93 -44.03 23.54
N ARG A 394 -13.00 -44.72 23.96
CA ARG A 394 -12.92 -45.83 24.94
C ARG A 394 -12.53 -47.13 24.25
N LYS A 395 -13.22 -47.51 23.16
CA LYS A 395 -12.97 -48.77 22.45
C LYS A 395 -11.53 -48.87 21.97
N GLY A 396 -11.02 -47.86 21.26
CA GLY A 396 -9.64 -47.89 20.75
C GLY A 396 -8.56 -47.82 21.82
N ARG A 397 -8.90 -47.39 23.05
CA ARG A 397 -8.02 -47.46 24.22
C ARG A 397 -8.00 -48.86 24.83
N GLN A 398 -9.15 -49.53 24.88
CA GLN A 398 -9.20 -50.96 25.25
C GLN A 398 -8.43 -51.81 24.22
N GLU A 399 -8.48 -51.46 22.94
CA GLU A 399 -7.65 -52.09 21.89
C GLU A 399 -6.14 -51.84 22.11
N VAL A 400 -5.72 -50.62 22.49
CA VAL A 400 -4.31 -50.31 22.85
C VAL A 400 -3.87 -51.00 24.15
N GLU A 401 -4.72 -51.03 25.18
CA GLU A 401 -4.44 -51.69 26.46
C GLU A 401 -4.34 -53.22 26.27
N ALA A 402 -5.20 -53.81 25.44
CA ALA A 402 -5.12 -55.21 25.04
C ALA A 402 -3.85 -55.51 24.23
N ALA A 403 -3.53 -54.70 23.21
CA ALA A 403 -2.32 -54.88 22.40
C ALA A 403 -1.02 -54.73 23.23
N ARG A 404 -0.99 -53.79 24.18
CA ARG A 404 0.14 -53.65 25.12
C ARG A 404 0.21 -54.81 26.12
N ALA A 405 -0.92 -55.33 26.61
CA ALA A 405 -0.93 -56.53 27.45
C ALA A 405 -0.50 -57.79 26.68
N GLU A 406 -0.91 -57.95 25.42
CA GLU A 406 -0.48 -59.03 24.53
C GLU A 406 1.02 -58.93 24.24
N ARG A 407 1.52 -57.72 23.94
CA ARG A 407 2.95 -57.47 23.71
C ARG A 407 3.80 -57.70 24.96
N ALA A 408 3.36 -57.22 26.12
CA ALA A 408 4.03 -57.48 27.40
C ALA A 408 4.01 -58.98 27.76
N ASN A 409 2.93 -59.71 27.48
CA ASN A 409 2.88 -61.17 27.62
C ASN A 409 3.82 -61.87 26.64
N ARG A 410 3.97 -61.35 25.41
CA ARG A 410 4.84 -61.90 24.36
C ARG A 410 6.32 -61.67 24.66
N GLU A 411 6.67 -60.50 25.17
CA GLU A 411 8.02 -60.18 25.68
C GLU A 411 8.31 -61.02 26.95
N SER A 412 7.36 -61.13 27.89
CA SER A 412 7.47 -62.01 29.07
C SER A 412 7.57 -63.51 28.72
N ALA A 413 6.98 -63.95 27.61
CA ALA A 413 7.11 -65.32 27.11
C ALA A 413 8.48 -65.60 26.47
N LEU A 414 9.08 -64.58 25.83
CA LEU A 414 10.44 -64.66 25.30
C LEU A 414 11.49 -64.70 26.43
N ASP A 415 11.27 -63.93 27.51
CA ASP A 415 12.13 -63.98 28.71
C ASP A 415 11.98 -65.28 29.54
N GLN A 416 10.98 -66.13 29.27
CA GLN A 416 10.80 -67.43 29.93
C GLN A 416 11.48 -68.61 29.21
N GLU A 417 11.91 -68.48 27.95
CA GLU A 417 12.64 -69.53 27.23
C GLU A 417 14.16 -69.33 27.28
N GLY A 418 14.78 -69.86 28.35
CA GLY A 418 16.23 -69.94 28.50
C GLY A 418 16.93 -70.78 27.40
N PRO A 419 18.23 -70.57 27.14
CA PRO A 419 18.87 -70.95 25.88
C PRO A 419 19.11 -72.45 25.70
N VAL A 420 18.53 -73.03 24.63
CA VAL A 420 18.86 -74.39 24.16
C VAL A 420 19.99 -74.30 23.12
N PHE A 421 21.18 -74.78 23.50
CA PHE A 421 22.34 -74.84 22.61
C PHE A 421 22.26 -76.01 21.61
N GLY A 422 22.24 -75.67 20.31
CA GLY A 422 22.94 -76.41 19.26
C GLY A 422 22.34 -77.72 18.73
N HIS A 423 21.90 -77.68 17.46
CA HIS A 423 22.49 -78.51 16.39
C HIS A 423 22.11 -77.97 15.02
N ALA A 424 23.07 -77.42 14.27
CA ALA A 424 22.89 -77.10 12.86
C ALA A 424 23.34 -78.31 12.03
N MET A 425 22.40 -79.11 11.52
CA MET A 425 22.71 -80.28 10.69
C MET A 425 22.24 -80.06 9.23
N VAL A 426 23.22 -80.20 8.34
CA VAL A 426 23.17 -80.03 6.87
C VAL A 426 21.96 -80.67 6.19
N LEU A 427 21.27 -79.91 5.32
CA LEU A 427 20.70 -80.42 4.07
C LEU A 427 20.83 -79.41 2.92
N THR A 428 21.83 -79.66 2.06
CA THR A 428 21.83 -79.52 0.59
C THR A 428 20.98 -78.43 -0.09
N GLU A 429 21.65 -77.47 -0.70
CA GLU A 429 21.29 -76.95 -2.04
C GLU A 429 22.46 -77.14 -3.01
N SER A 430 22.18 -77.15 -4.31
CA SER A 430 23.16 -77.33 -5.40
C SER A 430 23.24 -76.08 -6.29
N PRO A 431 24.36 -75.84 -7.01
CA PRO A 431 24.81 -74.49 -7.27
C PRO A 431 24.32 -73.87 -8.59
N VAL A 432 24.27 -72.54 -8.61
CA VAL A 432 24.46 -71.72 -9.81
C VAL A 432 25.70 -70.85 -9.57
N ALA A 433 26.55 -70.70 -10.59
CA ALA A 433 27.85 -70.06 -10.47
C ALA A 433 27.85 -68.61 -10.99
N GLU A 434 28.79 -67.79 -10.50
CA GLU A 434 29.73 -67.02 -11.36
C GLU A 434 31.01 -66.65 -10.56
N PRO A 435 32.14 -66.29 -11.21
CA PRO A 435 33.47 -66.52 -10.61
C PRO A 435 34.30 -65.27 -10.21
N ALA A 436 34.88 -65.38 -9.02
CA ALA A 436 36.30 -65.14 -8.68
C ALA A 436 36.97 -63.74 -8.79
N ARG A 437 37.99 -63.59 -7.92
CA ARG A 437 38.99 -62.49 -7.77
C ARG A 437 38.46 -61.25 -7.03
N ALA A 438 39.28 -60.54 -6.23
CA ALA A 438 40.72 -60.63 -6.01
C ALA A 438 41.14 -60.52 -4.53
N THR A 439 42.46 -60.62 -4.31
CA THR A 439 43.25 -60.23 -3.12
C THR A 439 43.02 -58.74 -2.73
N GLU A 440 43.46 -58.20 -1.59
CA GLU A 440 44.45 -58.55 -0.54
C GLU A 440 43.80 -58.59 0.86
N ASN A 441 44.21 -59.38 1.86
CA ASN A 441 45.49 -59.57 2.57
C ASN A 441 45.73 -58.57 3.74
N GLU A 442 46.29 -59.08 4.85
CA GLU A 442 46.66 -58.38 6.11
C GLU A 442 45.51 -57.73 6.94
N GLY A 443 45.59 -57.66 8.28
CA GLY A 443 46.58 -58.23 9.19
C GLY A 443 46.35 -57.86 10.68
N GLN A 444 46.45 -58.87 11.55
CA GLN A 444 46.79 -58.86 12.99
C GLN A 444 46.74 -57.51 13.78
N THR A 445 45.77 -57.25 14.67
CA THR A 445 45.55 -57.77 16.06
C THR A 445 46.43 -57.17 17.18
N HIS A 446 45.87 -57.14 18.41
CA HIS A 446 46.50 -56.95 19.74
C HIS A 446 46.83 -55.49 20.18
N THR A 447 46.19 -54.85 21.19
CA THR A 447 45.97 -55.12 22.67
C THR A 447 47.13 -54.65 23.58
N PRO A 448 46.96 -54.41 24.93
CA PRO A 448 45.76 -54.09 25.76
C PRO A 448 45.95 -53.08 26.96
N THR A 449 44.84 -52.67 27.62
CA THR A 449 44.70 -52.42 29.10
C THR A 449 45.54 -51.30 29.80
N PRO A 450 45.43 -51.02 31.14
CA PRO A 450 44.45 -51.45 32.18
C PRO A 450 43.82 -50.30 33.05
N SER A 451 43.09 -50.72 34.11
CA SER A 451 42.88 -50.03 35.41
C SER A 451 41.60 -49.16 35.57
N ASP A 452 40.87 -49.17 36.71
CA ASP A 452 40.99 -50.03 37.91
C ASP A 452 39.71 -50.10 38.80
N ARG A 453 39.58 -51.15 39.63
CA ARG A 453 38.78 -51.28 40.89
C ARG A 453 37.23 -51.15 40.84
N SER A 454 36.45 -51.80 41.71
CA SER A 454 36.70 -52.78 42.80
C SER A 454 35.43 -53.57 43.17
N ALA A 455 35.56 -54.72 43.87
CA ALA A 455 34.46 -55.64 44.23
C ALA A 455 34.38 -55.96 45.76
N SER A 456 33.54 -56.96 46.13
CA SER A 456 33.08 -57.48 47.45
C SER A 456 31.73 -56.90 47.97
N ALA A 457 30.70 -57.66 48.41
CA ALA A 457 30.55 -58.89 49.25
C ALA A 457 30.75 -58.61 50.76
N ILE A 458 30.03 -59.18 51.76
CA ILE A 458 29.15 -60.37 52.00
C ILE A 458 28.00 -59.92 52.97
N GLY A 459 26.82 -60.53 53.23
CA GLY A 459 26.13 -61.80 52.85
C GLY A 459 25.46 -62.50 54.09
N ILE A 460 24.74 -63.63 53.90
CA ILE A 460 24.13 -64.57 54.90
C ILE A 460 22.99 -63.97 55.82
N LEU A 461 21.95 -64.63 56.37
CA LEU A 461 21.57 -66.03 56.72
C LEU A 461 20.04 -66.34 56.56
N ASP A 462 19.69 -67.64 56.42
CA ASP A 462 18.54 -68.41 57.00
C ASP A 462 17.05 -67.99 56.82
N GLU A 463 16.05 -68.88 56.74
CA GLU A 463 15.95 -70.34 56.43
C GLU A 463 14.47 -70.72 56.15
N LYS A 464 14.21 -71.88 55.48
CA LYS A 464 12.98 -72.73 55.59
C LYS A 464 11.61 -72.15 55.12
N GLN A 465 10.59 -72.93 54.69
CA GLN A 465 10.46 -74.39 54.47
C GLN A 465 9.42 -74.78 53.38
N GLU A 466 9.76 -75.76 52.54
CA GLU A 466 8.97 -76.90 51.99
C GLU A 466 7.60 -76.80 51.24
N LEU A 467 7.55 -77.50 50.08
CA LEU A 467 6.51 -78.44 49.55
C LEU A 467 5.10 -77.93 49.13
N ASP A 468 4.36 -78.57 48.18
CA ASP A 468 4.74 -79.63 47.21
C ASP A 468 3.92 -79.60 45.89
N ARG A 469 4.58 -80.09 44.84
CA ARG A 469 4.16 -80.92 43.67
C ARG A 469 2.73 -81.03 43.06
N ASP A 470 2.80 -81.33 41.74
CA ASP A 470 1.94 -82.24 40.95
C ASP A 470 0.45 -81.87 40.66
N SER A 471 -0.15 -82.21 39.50
CA SER A 471 0.40 -82.67 38.22
C SER A 471 -0.56 -82.48 37.02
N ALA A 472 0.04 -82.49 35.82
CA ALA A 472 -0.48 -82.76 34.47
C ALA A 472 -2.00 -83.00 34.20
N SER A 473 -2.55 -82.31 33.18
CA SER A 473 -2.93 -82.91 31.87
C SER A 473 -3.72 -81.96 30.92
N LYS A 474 -3.46 -82.08 29.61
CA LYS A 474 -4.29 -81.61 28.46
C LYS A 474 -4.92 -82.87 27.78
N PRO A 475 -5.74 -82.81 26.70
CA PRO A 475 -6.43 -81.69 26.00
C PRO A 475 -7.98 -81.94 25.92
N ARG A 476 -8.86 -81.16 25.24
CA ARG A 476 -9.01 -81.08 23.76
C ARG A 476 -10.23 -80.22 23.35
N VAL A 477 -10.10 -79.61 22.17
CA VAL A 477 -11.02 -78.69 21.46
C VAL A 477 -12.34 -79.34 20.97
N VAL A 478 -13.46 -78.61 21.01
CA VAL A 478 -14.43 -78.39 19.90
C VAL A 478 -15.41 -77.23 20.24
N VAL A 479 -15.98 -76.59 19.21
CA VAL A 479 -16.72 -75.32 19.26
C VAL A 479 -18.24 -75.52 19.32
N THR A 480 -18.93 -74.65 20.07
CA THR A 480 -20.35 -74.30 19.86
C THR A 480 -20.57 -72.79 20.00
N LEU A 481 -21.47 -72.23 19.20
CA LEU A 481 -21.91 -70.84 19.27
C LEU A 481 -23.17 -70.72 20.14
N SER A 482 -23.20 -69.72 21.02
CA SER A 482 -24.41 -69.29 21.74
C SER A 482 -24.31 -67.81 22.11
N GLU A 483 -25.45 -67.11 22.08
CA GLU A 483 -25.58 -65.67 22.32
C GLU A 483 -25.29 -65.27 23.78
N PRO A 484 -24.96 -63.99 24.07
CA PRO A 484 -24.41 -63.60 25.37
C PRO A 484 -25.46 -63.60 26.48
N ALA A 485 -25.26 -64.45 27.48
CA ALA A 485 -25.91 -64.33 28.77
C ALA A 485 -25.05 -63.46 29.72
N ASP A 486 -25.70 -62.58 30.48
CA ASP A 486 -25.08 -61.95 31.65
C ASP A 486 -24.73 -63.02 32.68
N ASP A 487 -23.45 -63.17 33.06
CA ASP A 487 -23.15 -63.39 34.48
C ASP A 487 -21.78 -62.92 34.97
N LYS A 488 -21.73 -62.79 36.30
CA LYS A 488 -20.76 -62.07 37.14
C LYS A 488 -19.40 -62.79 37.19
N ILE A 489 -18.31 -62.02 37.03
CA ILE A 489 -16.95 -62.46 37.38
C ILE A 489 -16.74 -62.32 38.91
N PRO A 490 -16.04 -63.25 39.60
CA PRO A 490 -15.92 -63.21 41.07
C PRO A 490 -15.07 -62.05 41.63
N PRO A 491 -15.32 -61.59 42.87
CA PRO A 491 -14.59 -60.49 43.48
C PRO A 491 -13.31 -60.96 44.20
N SER A 492 -12.18 -60.95 43.49
CA SER A 492 -10.84 -61.00 44.11
C SER A 492 -9.90 -59.97 43.45
N GLU A 493 -8.93 -59.48 44.22
CA GLU A 493 -7.87 -58.54 43.79
C GLU A 493 -8.28 -57.12 43.32
N ARG A 494 -9.41 -56.59 43.79
CA ARG A 494 -9.58 -55.13 43.89
C ARG A 494 -8.84 -54.57 45.12
N SER A 495 -7.53 -54.34 44.98
CA SER A 495 -6.72 -53.59 45.96
C SER A 495 -5.74 -52.58 45.34
N GLN A 496 -6.08 -52.02 44.17
CA GLN A 496 -5.54 -50.71 43.82
C GLN A 496 -6.14 -49.68 44.77
N LYS A 497 -5.31 -49.11 45.66
CA LYS A 497 -5.68 -47.93 46.45
C LYS A 497 -6.06 -46.81 45.49
N HIS A 498 -7.28 -46.28 45.58
CA HIS A 498 -7.60 -45.00 44.94
C HIS A 498 -6.74 -43.90 45.57
N GLU A 499 -5.67 -43.50 44.88
CA GLU A 499 -4.94 -42.29 45.23
C GLU A 499 -5.87 -41.08 45.16
N ARG A 500 -5.71 -40.15 46.09
CA ARG A 500 -6.55 -38.95 46.15
C ARG A 500 -6.12 -37.99 45.05
N ALA A 501 -7.08 -37.55 44.23
CA ALA A 501 -6.85 -36.69 43.08
C ALA A 501 -6.02 -35.43 43.43
N THR A 502 -5.10 -35.09 42.54
CA THR A 502 -4.19 -33.94 42.61
C THR A 502 -4.55 -32.92 41.55
N LEU A 503 -4.05 -31.69 41.62
CA LEU A 503 -4.30 -30.69 40.57
C LEU A 503 -3.73 -31.13 39.22
N THR A 504 -2.59 -31.85 39.19
CA THR A 504 -2.11 -32.47 37.95
C THR A 504 -2.99 -33.61 37.46
N SER A 505 -3.53 -34.46 38.34
CA SER A 505 -4.44 -35.54 37.87
C SER A 505 -5.76 -34.95 37.37
N LEU A 506 -6.37 -34.04 38.13
CA LEU A 506 -7.57 -33.31 37.74
C LEU A 506 -7.38 -32.52 36.44
N GLY A 507 -6.22 -31.90 36.24
CA GLY A 507 -5.87 -31.21 34.99
C GLY A 507 -5.72 -32.16 33.81
N ALA A 508 -5.05 -33.30 34.00
CA ALA A 508 -4.90 -34.33 32.98
C ALA A 508 -6.24 -35.01 32.64
N ASP A 509 -7.07 -35.29 33.65
CA ASP A 509 -8.41 -35.85 33.50
C ASP A 509 -9.37 -34.86 32.82
N ALA A 510 -9.31 -33.57 33.17
CA ALA A 510 -10.09 -32.53 32.50
C ALA A 510 -9.65 -32.31 31.03
N TYR A 511 -8.33 -32.36 30.76
CA TYR A 511 -7.81 -32.28 29.40
C TYR A 511 -8.22 -33.51 28.56
N ARG A 512 -8.06 -34.71 29.10
CA ARG A 512 -8.53 -35.98 28.51
C ARG A 512 -10.04 -35.95 28.25
N TRP A 513 -10.84 -35.56 29.24
CA TRP A 513 -12.29 -35.39 29.10
C TRP A 513 -12.64 -34.36 28.01
N SER A 514 -11.88 -33.27 27.89
CA SER A 514 -12.02 -32.28 26.82
C SER A 514 -11.75 -32.91 25.46
N GLN A 515 -10.62 -33.61 25.26
CA GLN A 515 -10.30 -34.30 24.01
C GLN A 515 -11.37 -35.34 23.61
N GLU A 516 -11.92 -36.09 24.58
CA GLU A 516 -12.97 -37.08 24.31
C GLU A 516 -14.35 -36.47 24.00
N THR A 517 -14.63 -35.26 24.50
CA THR A 517 -15.95 -34.60 24.43
C THR A 517 -16.04 -33.52 23.35
N PHE A 518 -14.95 -32.81 23.09
CA PHE A 518 -14.84 -31.70 22.15
C PHE A 518 -13.60 -31.85 21.25
N PRO A 519 -13.40 -33.01 20.58
CA PRO A 519 -12.16 -33.35 19.88
C PRO A 519 -11.68 -32.26 18.91
N THR A 520 -12.60 -31.67 18.13
CA THR A 520 -12.32 -30.55 17.24
C THR A 520 -11.78 -29.34 18.01
N VAL A 521 -12.45 -28.90 19.08
CA VAL A 521 -12.01 -27.74 19.89
C VAL A 521 -10.64 -28.00 20.51
N THR A 522 -10.42 -29.19 21.09
CA THR A 522 -9.13 -29.48 21.73
C THR A 522 -7.99 -29.61 20.72
N ALA A 523 -8.24 -30.16 19.52
CA ALA A 523 -7.27 -30.19 18.43
C ALA A 523 -6.94 -28.76 17.93
N VAL A 524 -7.95 -27.92 17.68
CA VAL A 524 -7.74 -26.52 17.27
C VAL A 524 -6.95 -25.74 18.33
N LEU A 525 -7.28 -25.87 19.61
CA LEU A 525 -6.55 -25.23 20.70
C LEU A 525 -5.11 -25.77 20.85
N ALA A 526 -4.86 -27.06 20.61
CA ALA A 526 -3.52 -27.63 20.63
C ALA A 526 -2.65 -27.19 19.42
N HIS A 527 -3.27 -26.72 18.35
CA HIS A 527 -2.61 -26.26 17.13
C HIS A 527 -2.54 -24.73 16.99
N LEU A 528 -3.29 -23.96 17.78
CA LEU A 528 -3.13 -22.51 17.85
C LEU A 528 -1.70 -22.12 18.27
N PRO A 529 -1.06 -21.15 17.59
CA PRO A 529 0.33 -20.79 17.85
C PRO A 529 0.47 -19.86 19.07
N PHE A 530 -0.04 -20.28 20.25
CA PHE A 530 -0.01 -19.49 21.49
C PHE A 530 1.40 -19.01 21.88
N ALA A 531 2.45 -19.75 21.50
CA ALA A 531 3.84 -19.35 21.70
C ALA A 531 4.27 -18.08 20.92
N LEU A 532 3.54 -17.68 19.86
CA LEU A 532 3.80 -16.41 19.17
C LEU A 532 3.41 -15.20 19.99
N ILE A 533 2.40 -15.30 20.86
CA ILE A 533 1.84 -14.14 21.58
C ILE A 533 2.92 -13.47 22.46
N PRO A 534 3.60 -14.17 23.39
CA PRO A 534 4.68 -13.56 24.16
C PRO A 534 5.88 -13.17 23.29
N PHE A 535 6.21 -13.95 22.24
CA PHE A 535 7.31 -13.65 21.33
C PHE A 535 7.08 -12.35 20.54
N ALA A 536 5.88 -12.13 20.01
CA ALA A 536 5.54 -10.94 19.25
C ALA A 536 5.57 -9.69 20.15
N PHE A 537 4.92 -9.73 21.32
CA PHE A 537 4.95 -8.61 22.26
C PHE A 537 6.36 -8.26 22.73
N THR A 538 7.18 -9.26 23.12
CA THR A 538 8.56 -9.01 23.52
C THR A 538 9.41 -8.48 22.37
N MET A 539 9.25 -8.97 21.13
CA MET A 539 9.92 -8.39 19.96
C MET A 539 9.44 -6.96 19.64
N PHE A 540 8.17 -6.62 19.87
CA PHE A 540 7.69 -5.23 19.77
C PHE A 540 8.34 -4.33 20.82
N ILE A 541 8.46 -4.77 22.08
CA ILE A 541 9.13 -4.03 23.16
C ILE A 541 10.62 -3.85 22.84
N LEU A 542 11.31 -4.91 22.40
CA LEU A 542 12.71 -4.86 21.99
C LEU A 542 12.97 -3.93 20.79
N VAL A 543 12.08 -3.88 19.79
CA VAL A 543 12.20 -2.91 18.69
C VAL A 543 11.88 -1.48 19.18
N GLN A 544 10.87 -1.29 20.04
CA GLN A 544 10.58 0.02 20.64
C GLN A 544 11.77 0.52 21.49
N ALA A 545 12.53 -0.39 22.11
CA ALA A 545 13.79 -0.07 22.78
C ALA A 545 14.84 0.47 21.80
N LEU A 546 14.96 -0.10 20.59
CA LEU A 546 15.86 0.42 19.55
C LEU A 546 15.40 1.79 19.01
N VAL A 547 14.07 2.04 18.96
CA VAL A 547 13.50 3.36 18.64
C VAL A 547 13.89 4.39 19.69
N THR A 548 13.54 4.21 20.97
CA THR A 548 13.79 5.26 21.99
C THR A 548 15.27 5.50 22.28
N LYS A 549 16.15 4.59 21.86
CA LYS A 549 17.62 4.70 21.99
C LYS A 549 18.36 5.15 20.73
N GLY A 550 17.63 5.51 19.66
CA GLY A 550 18.15 6.16 18.45
C GLY A 550 18.76 5.25 17.38
N TRP A 551 18.74 3.92 17.57
CA TRP A 551 19.29 2.98 16.59
C TRP A 551 18.48 2.92 15.30
N VAL A 552 17.15 3.00 15.41
CA VAL A 552 16.27 3.03 14.24
C VAL A 552 16.53 4.27 13.38
N SER A 553 16.78 5.43 14.00
CA SER A 553 17.17 6.67 13.29
C SER A 553 18.50 6.49 12.54
N VAL A 554 19.51 5.84 13.15
CA VAL A 554 20.78 5.50 12.48
C VAL A 554 20.56 4.57 11.28
N PHE A 555 19.72 3.55 11.41
CA PHE A 555 19.37 2.67 10.29
C PHE A 555 18.61 3.41 9.18
N ALA A 556 17.75 4.37 9.53
CA ALA A 556 17.01 5.19 8.59
C ALA A 556 17.90 6.19 7.81
N TYR A 557 18.90 6.80 8.46
CA TYR A 557 19.94 7.57 7.77
C TYR A 557 20.80 6.69 6.83
N GLY A 558 21.11 5.46 7.24
CA GLY A 558 21.78 4.48 6.37
C GLY A 558 20.92 4.08 5.15
N TRP A 559 19.61 3.94 5.35
CA TRP A 559 18.65 3.65 4.28
C TRP A 559 18.47 4.83 3.32
N ASP A 560 18.41 6.07 3.81
CA ASP A 560 18.42 7.26 2.97
C ASP A 560 19.65 7.32 2.06
N HIS A 561 20.85 7.11 2.63
CA HIS A 561 22.09 7.13 1.85
C HIS A 561 22.14 6.04 0.76
N TRP A 562 21.39 4.95 0.92
CA TRP A 562 21.19 3.94 -0.10
C TRP A 562 20.18 4.39 -1.17
N VAL A 563 19.00 4.87 -0.78
CA VAL A 563 17.93 5.26 -1.71
C VAL A 563 18.31 6.50 -2.53
N SER A 564 18.93 7.51 -1.92
CA SER A 564 19.41 8.72 -2.61
C SER A 564 20.45 8.41 -3.70
N LYS A 565 21.26 7.35 -3.54
CA LYS A 565 22.22 6.88 -4.55
C LYS A 565 21.64 5.95 -5.61
N THR A 566 20.60 5.18 -5.28
CA THR A 566 20.13 4.04 -6.12
C THR A 566 18.71 4.19 -6.67
N GLY A 567 17.97 5.22 -6.23
CA GLY A 567 16.63 5.57 -6.69
C GLY A 567 15.58 4.50 -6.44
N THR A 568 14.43 4.64 -7.12
CA THR A 568 13.27 3.74 -6.98
C THR A 568 13.60 2.26 -7.22
N VAL A 569 14.56 1.96 -8.13
CA VAL A 569 14.96 0.58 -8.45
C VAL A 569 15.77 -0.04 -7.31
N GLY A 570 16.76 0.68 -6.79
CA GLY A 570 17.54 0.22 -5.64
C GLY A 570 16.78 0.26 -4.31
N ALA A 571 15.74 1.09 -4.20
CA ALA A 571 14.78 1.01 -3.10
C ALA A 571 14.03 -0.33 -3.10
N ILE A 572 13.49 -0.78 -4.24
CA ILE A 572 12.81 -2.09 -4.37
C ILE A 572 13.78 -3.23 -4.10
N GLY A 573 14.88 -3.29 -4.86
CA GLY A 573 15.84 -4.40 -4.78
C GLY A 573 16.56 -4.46 -3.44
N GLY A 574 16.96 -3.30 -2.90
CA GLY A 574 17.63 -3.17 -1.61
C GLY A 574 16.72 -3.52 -0.44
N MET A 575 15.48 -3.03 -0.42
CA MET A 575 14.54 -3.34 0.67
C MET A 575 14.08 -4.80 0.62
N GLY A 576 13.84 -5.34 -0.59
CA GLY A 576 13.54 -6.75 -0.78
C GLY A 576 14.67 -7.66 -0.28
N PHE A 577 15.91 -7.38 -0.69
CA PHE A 577 17.10 -8.11 -0.23
C PHE A 577 17.32 -7.99 1.29
N LEU A 578 17.26 -6.77 1.83
CA LEU A 578 17.41 -6.51 3.26
C LEU A 578 16.35 -7.25 4.09
N SER A 579 15.10 -7.27 3.61
CA SER A 579 14.02 -8.04 4.24
C SER A 579 14.30 -9.54 4.24
N VAL A 580 14.72 -10.13 3.11
CA VAL A 580 15.04 -11.57 3.04
C VAL A 580 16.21 -11.93 3.96
N VAL A 581 17.26 -11.12 3.98
CA VAL A 581 18.40 -11.31 4.90
C VAL A 581 17.93 -11.20 6.35
N LEU A 582 17.24 -10.13 6.72
CA LEU A 582 16.78 -9.92 8.10
C LEU A 582 15.76 -10.95 8.56
N CYS A 583 14.95 -11.57 7.69
CA CYS A 583 14.10 -12.70 8.09
C CYS A 583 14.92 -13.82 8.77
N ASN A 584 16.17 -14.02 8.35
CA ASN A 584 17.09 -14.99 8.94
C ASN A 584 17.84 -14.48 10.20
N PHE A 585 17.74 -13.19 10.57
CA PHE A 585 18.57 -12.58 11.62
C PHE A 585 17.85 -11.66 12.62
N ALA A 586 16.62 -11.21 12.35
CA ALA A 586 15.75 -10.46 13.26
C ALA A 586 14.66 -11.37 13.85
N GLY A 587 15.05 -12.59 14.19
CA GLY A 587 14.25 -13.58 14.93
C GLY A 587 13.28 -14.36 14.05
N THR A 588 12.45 -13.65 13.26
CA THR A 588 11.52 -14.17 12.25
C THR A 588 11.21 -13.09 11.20
N ASN A 589 10.47 -13.44 10.15
CA ASN A 589 9.76 -12.49 9.28
C ASN A 589 8.87 -11.48 10.04
N ILE A 590 8.25 -11.87 11.17
CA ILE A 590 7.47 -10.94 12.01
C ILE A 590 8.39 -9.88 12.62
N GLY A 591 9.45 -10.29 13.34
CA GLY A 591 10.42 -9.36 13.95
C GLY A 591 11.10 -8.45 12.92
N THR A 592 11.37 -8.99 11.73
CA THR A 592 11.88 -8.23 10.56
C THR A 592 10.91 -7.15 10.11
N THR A 593 9.63 -7.50 9.95
CA THR A 593 8.60 -6.56 9.50
C THR A 593 8.44 -5.42 10.51
N ILE A 594 8.42 -5.73 11.80
CA ILE A 594 8.33 -4.73 12.88
C ILE A 594 9.52 -3.76 12.81
N LEU A 595 10.75 -4.27 12.74
CA LEU A 595 11.96 -3.45 12.67
C LEU A 595 11.98 -2.57 11.41
N LEU A 596 11.74 -3.14 10.23
CA LEU A 596 11.80 -2.39 8.97
C LEU A 596 10.65 -1.39 8.81
N CYS A 597 9.44 -1.68 9.34
CA CYS A 597 8.38 -0.68 9.39
C CYS A 597 8.81 0.54 10.21
N ARG A 598 9.43 0.34 11.39
CA ARG A 598 9.99 1.44 12.19
C ARG A 598 11.10 2.21 11.48
N VAL A 599 11.97 1.54 10.73
CA VAL A 599 13.03 2.19 9.92
C VAL A 599 12.44 3.03 8.78
N VAL A 600 11.38 2.56 8.12
CA VAL A 600 10.72 3.32 7.02
C VAL A 600 9.87 4.48 7.56
N GLN A 601 9.26 4.33 8.75
CA GLN A 601 8.64 5.45 9.48
C GLN A 601 9.71 6.52 9.80
N ALA A 602 10.78 6.16 10.51
CA ALA A 602 11.87 7.09 10.84
C ALA A 602 12.57 7.70 9.61
N TRP A 603 12.64 6.99 8.49
CA TRP A 603 13.15 7.53 7.22
C TRP A 603 12.23 8.62 6.64
N THR A 604 10.92 8.49 6.86
CA THR A 604 9.92 9.51 6.51
C THR A 604 10.05 10.72 7.44
N ASP A 605 10.19 10.50 8.74
CA ASP A 605 10.39 11.58 9.74
C ASP A 605 11.64 12.40 9.42
N ILE A 606 12.77 11.74 9.12
CA ILE A 606 14.02 12.38 8.66
C ILE A 606 13.81 13.25 7.41
N HIS A 607 12.92 12.86 6.49
CA HIS A 607 12.63 13.61 5.26
C HIS A 607 11.68 14.80 5.48
N ASP A 608 10.71 14.65 6.38
CA ASP A 608 9.87 15.77 6.82
C ASP A 608 10.70 16.81 7.58
N GLU A 609 11.61 16.40 8.47
CA GLU A 609 12.55 17.28 9.21
C GLU A 609 13.59 17.96 8.32
N ASN A 610 14.29 17.19 7.47
CA ASN A 610 15.28 17.75 6.54
C ASN A 610 14.62 18.47 5.34
N LEU A 611 13.28 18.53 5.31
CA LEU A 611 12.48 19.23 4.32
C LEU A 611 12.66 18.72 2.87
N ILE A 612 13.24 17.54 2.66
CA ILE A 612 13.41 16.90 1.35
C ILE A 612 12.25 15.92 1.13
N PRO A 613 11.34 16.12 0.16
CA PRO A 613 10.20 15.22 -0.02
C PRO A 613 10.60 13.89 -0.68
N ILE A 614 10.31 12.75 -0.02
CA ILE A 614 10.35 11.43 -0.68
C ILE A 614 9.29 11.43 -1.79
N SER A 615 9.66 11.01 -3.00
CA SER A 615 8.66 10.79 -4.06
C SER A 615 7.74 9.63 -3.66
N ASN A 616 6.43 9.85 -3.67
CA ASN A 616 5.41 8.82 -3.35
C ASN A 616 5.66 7.49 -4.09
N ARG A 617 6.16 7.60 -5.33
CA ARG A 617 6.64 6.48 -6.16
C ARG A 617 7.73 5.65 -5.48
N THR A 618 8.77 6.29 -4.93
CA THR A 618 9.88 5.64 -4.23
C THR A 618 9.48 5.16 -2.84
N PHE A 619 8.58 5.88 -2.14
CA PHE A 619 8.00 5.43 -0.88
C PHE A 619 7.22 4.12 -1.05
N TRP A 620 6.21 4.08 -1.94
CA TRP A 620 5.43 2.86 -2.19
C TRP A 620 6.27 1.72 -2.76
N ALA A 621 7.24 2.02 -3.62
CA ALA A 621 8.22 1.05 -4.10
C ALA A 621 9.05 0.42 -2.96
N THR A 622 9.40 1.19 -1.93
CA THR A 622 10.06 0.67 -0.71
C THR A 622 9.11 -0.23 0.08
N VAL A 623 7.89 0.24 0.35
CA VAL A 623 6.88 -0.47 1.17
C VAL A 623 6.45 -1.79 0.53
N TYR A 624 6.17 -1.82 -0.78
CA TYR A 624 5.85 -3.06 -1.49
C TYR A 624 7.09 -3.95 -1.73
N GLY A 625 8.29 -3.37 -1.85
CA GLY A 625 9.55 -4.13 -1.88
C GLY A 625 9.79 -4.89 -0.57
N MET A 626 9.50 -4.25 0.57
CA MET A 626 9.46 -4.88 1.89
C MET A 626 8.39 -5.98 1.96
N ALA A 627 7.17 -5.71 1.49
CA ALA A 627 6.07 -6.68 1.51
C ALA A 627 6.42 -7.98 0.78
N ILE A 628 7.03 -7.90 -0.41
CA ILE A 628 7.55 -9.08 -1.14
C ILE A 628 8.67 -9.73 -0.31
N GLY A 629 9.65 -8.95 0.14
CA GLY A 629 10.83 -9.45 0.84
C GLY A 629 10.57 -10.16 2.17
N VAL A 630 9.59 -9.72 2.98
CA VAL A 630 9.26 -10.38 4.27
C VAL A 630 8.45 -11.66 4.08
N ASN A 631 7.58 -11.73 3.07
CA ASN A 631 6.86 -12.95 2.73
C ASN A 631 7.78 -13.98 2.06
N TYR A 632 8.71 -13.54 1.21
CA TYR A 632 9.62 -14.45 0.51
C TYR A 632 10.81 -14.85 1.39
N GLY A 633 11.23 -13.98 2.31
CA GLY A 633 12.18 -14.30 3.37
C GLY A 633 11.69 -15.42 4.30
N ALA A 634 10.38 -15.56 4.50
CA ALA A 634 9.77 -16.59 5.35
C ALA A 634 10.13 -18.04 4.97
N PHE A 635 10.46 -18.30 3.69
CA PHE A 635 10.86 -19.62 3.19
C PHE A 635 12.34 -19.70 2.77
N SER A 636 13.19 -18.77 3.21
CA SER A 636 14.60 -18.68 2.80
C SER A 636 15.52 -19.70 3.51
N THR A 637 16.69 -19.29 4.02
CA THR A 637 17.79 -20.22 4.37
C THR A 637 17.74 -20.81 5.77
N ALA A 638 16.94 -20.28 6.69
CA ALA A 638 16.80 -20.79 8.06
C ALA A 638 15.35 -21.19 8.43
N PHE A 639 15.19 -22.28 9.18
CA PHE A 639 13.88 -22.71 9.71
C PHE A 639 13.19 -21.65 10.57
N SER A 640 13.97 -20.84 11.28
CA SER A 640 13.50 -19.73 12.11
C SER A 640 13.10 -18.48 11.30
N ALA A 641 13.29 -18.46 9.97
CA ALA A 641 12.90 -17.32 9.16
C ALA A 641 11.38 -17.05 9.16
N SER A 642 10.59 -18.04 9.58
CA SER A 642 9.16 -17.91 9.92
C SER A 642 8.79 -18.95 10.98
N LEU A 643 7.67 -18.75 11.72
CA LEU A 643 7.13 -19.85 12.53
C LEU A 643 6.67 -21.02 11.66
N ALA A 644 6.11 -20.74 10.48
CA ALA A 644 5.79 -21.75 9.47
C ALA A 644 6.98 -22.70 9.23
N GLY A 645 8.21 -22.19 9.10
CA GLY A 645 9.42 -23.01 8.95
C GLY A 645 9.78 -23.87 10.17
N MET A 646 9.46 -23.42 11.38
CA MET A 646 9.64 -24.21 12.61
C MET A 646 8.57 -25.31 12.74
N LEU A 647 7.30 -24.97 12.49
CA LEU A 647 6.17 -25.91 12.49
C LEU A 647 6.37 -27.02 11.44
N TRP A 648 6.77 -26.63 10.23
CA TRP A 648 7.12 -27.53 9.12
C TRP A 648 8.19 -28.55 9.50
N ARG A 649 9.29 -28.10 10.13
CA ARG A 649 10.37 -28.96 10.63
C ARG A 649 9.83 -29.98 11.64
N ASP A 650 9.00 -29.53 12.59
CA ASP A 650 8.54 -30.38 13.69
C ASP A 650 7.45 -31.38 13.26
N ILE A 651 6.64 -31.05 12.25
CA ILE A 651 5.73 -32.00 11.58
C ILE A 651 6.53 -33.08 10.87
N LEU A 652 7.58 -32.71 10.11
CA LEU A 652 8.41 -33.68 9.39
C LEU A 652 9.20 -34.59 10.33
N ALA A 653 9.73 -34.06 11.44
CA ALA A 653 10.40 -34.85 12.47
C ALA A 653 9.48 -35.92 13.09
N ARG A 654 8.21 -35.57 13.39
CA ARG A 654 7.17 -36.51 13.86
C ARG A 654 6.76 -37.59 12.83
N LYS A 655 7.11 -37.40 11.56
CA LYS A 655 6.95 -38.42 10.48
C LYS A 655 8.30 -38.92 9.97
N HIS A 656 9.33 -38.87 10.84
CA HIS A 656 10.71 -39.34 10.67
C HIS A 656 11.52 -38.70 9.53
N ILE A 657 11.01 -37.68 8.83
CA ILE A 657 11.70 -36.97 7.75
C ILE A 657 12.63 -35.90 8.34
N HIS A 658 13.92 -36.21 8.47
CA HIS A 658 14.89 -35.36 9.14
C HIS A 658 15.66 -34.44 8.17
N VAL A 659 15.17 -33.20 8.00
CA VAL A 659 15.81 -32.19 7.13
C VAL A 659 16.91 -31.43 7.87
N LYS A 660 18.17 -31.54 7.41
CA LYS A 660 19.32 -30.83 7.98
C LYS A 660 19.31 -29.34 7.59
N ARG A 661 19.78 -28.46 8.48
CA ARG A 661 19.82 -26.99 8.26
C ARG A 661 20.51 -26.58 6.95
N LEU A 662 21.66 -27.20 6.63
CA LEU A 662 22.40 -26.92 5.40
C LEU A 662 21.65 -27.35 4.14
N ASP A 663 20.92 -28.48 4.19
CA ASP A 663 20.22 -29.01 3.03
C ASP A 663 18.92 -28.23 2.77
N PHE A 664 18.24 -27.77 3.83
CA PHE A 664 17.17 -26.78 3.74
C PHE A 664 17.65 -25.49 3.07
N ALA A 665 18.78 -24.93 3.52
CA ALA A 665 19.37 -23.73 2.93
C ALA A 665 19.77 -23.93 1.45
N ARG A 666 20.37 -25.07 1.11
CA ARG A 666 20.77 -25.43 -0.28
C ARG A 666 19.58 -25.50 -1.24
N VAL A 667 18.47 -26.09 -0.82
CA VAL A 667 17.26 -26.20 -1.66
C VAL A 667 16.54 -24.86 -1.77
N ASN A 668 16.41 -24.11 -0.67
CA ASN A 668 15.60 -22.89 -0.65
C ASN A 668 16.32 -21.66 -1.23
N LEU A 669 17.66 -21.58 -1.16
CA LEU A 669 18.43 -20.45 -1.68
C LEU A 669 18.17 -20.15 -3.17
N PRO A 670 18.20 -21.12 -4.11
CA PRO A 670 17.84 -20.85 -5.51
C PRO A 670 16.35 -20.52 -5.69
N ILE A 671 15.45 -21.12 -4.89
CA ILE A 671 14.00 -20.84 -4.93
C ILE A 671 13.72 -19.38 -4.54
N VAL A 672 14.27 -18.89 -3.43
CA VAL A 672 14.07 -17.50 -3.00
C VAL A 672 14.80 -16.52 -3.92
N ALA A 673 15.98 -16.88 -4.46
CA ALA A 673 16.70 -16.04 -5.41
C ALA A 673 15.91 -15.77 -6.70
N ILE A 674 15.36 -16.81 -7.35
CA ILE A 674 14.54 -16.60 -8.56
C ILE A 674 13.22 -15.89 -8.21
N SER A 675 12.60 -16.21 -7.07
CA SER A 675 11.35 -15.58 -6.64
C SER A 675 11.51 -14.08 -6.39
N MET A 676 12.58 -13.67 -5.70
CA MET A 676 12.91 -12.27 -5.47
C MET A 676 13.27 -11.54 -6.76
N ALA A 677 14.04 -12.17 -7.66
CA ALA A 677 14.38 -11.57 -8.95
C ALA A 677 13.10 -11.24 -9.76
N VAL A 678 12.19 -12.21 -9.89
CA VAL A 678 10.92 -12.00 -10.62
C VAL A 678 10.03 -10.98 -9.92
N GLY A 679 9.78 -11.14 -8.62
CA GLY A 679 8.92 -10.25 -7.84
C GLY A 679 9.39 -8.79 -7.84
N CYS A 680 10.69 -8.55 -7.62
CA CYS A 680 11.27 -7.21 -7.69
C CYS A 680 11.26 -6.65 -9.12
N THR A 681 11.53 -7.43 -10.17
CA THR A 681 11.47 -6.95 -11.56
C THR A 681 10.05 -6.55 -11.96
N VAL A 682 9.03 -7.32 -11.57
CA VAL A 682 7.62 -6.98 -11.85
C VAL A 682 7.20 -5.73 -11.08
N LEU A 683 7.58 -5.60 -9.80
CA LEU A 683 7.30 -4.40 -9.01
C LEU A 683 8.05 -3.17 -9.54
N VAL A 684 9.27 -3.31 -10.05
CA VAL A 684 9.98 -2.25 -10.78
C VAL A 684 9.19 -1.84 -12.03
N GLY A 685 8.58 -2.79 -12.74
CA GLY A 685 7.67 -2.52 -13.86
C GLY A 685 6.43 -1.73 -13.44
N GLN A 686 5.70 -2.20 -12.43
CA GLN A 686 4.53 -1.50 -11.87
C GLN A 686 4.87 -0.10 -11.33
N ALA A 687 6.09 0.09 -10.81
CA ALA A 687 6.58 1.38 -10.38
C ALA A 687 6.98 2.30 -11.54
N HIS A 688 7.24 1.80 -12.76
CA HIS A 688 7.51 2.61 -13.96
C HIS A 688 6.26 2.88 -14.81
N GLY A 689 5.21 2.08 -14.67
CA GLY A 689 3.87 2.46 -15.11
C GLY A 689 3.21 3.46 -14.16
N ASP A 690 2.20 4.17 -14.65
CA ASP A 690 1.36 5.09 -13.87
C ASP A 690 0.37 4.34 -12.92
N THR A 691 0.83 3.24 -12.32
CA THR A 691 0.01 2.23 -11.60
C THR A 691 0.16 2.23 -10.07
N LEU A 692 1.22 2.84 -9.51
CA LEU A 692 1.29 3.07 -8.06
C LEU A 692 0.40 4.27 -7.67
N PRO A 693 -0.40 4.19 -6.59
CA PRO A 693 -1.30 5.27 -6.20
C PRO A 693 -0.52 6.53 -5.78
N ALA A 694 -0.90 7.67 -6.34
CA ALA A 694 -0.25 8.95 -6.05
C ALA A 694 -0.59 9.50 -4.65
N ASP A 695 -1.68 9.04 -4.02
CA ASP A 695 -2.32 9.73 -2.89
C ASP A 695 -2.48 8.83 -1.64
N GLN A 696 -1.43 8.66 -0.81
CA GLN A 696 -1.60 7.99 0.50
C GLN A 696 -0.51 8.21 1.59
N LEU A 697 0.27 9.31 1.56
CA LEU A 697 0.92 9.79 2.80
C LEU A 697 0.11 10.97 3.34
N HIS A 698 -0.79 10.71 4.29
CA HIS A 698 -1.83 11.68 4.68
C HIS A 698 -1.34 12.71 5.72
N ILE A 699 -0.25 13.42 5.39
CA ILE A 699 0.06 14.70 6.04
C ILE A 699 -1.14 15.62 5.81
N PRO A 700 -1.80 16.17 6.85
CA PRO A 700 -2.98 17.02 6.67
C PRO A 700 -2.68 18.17 5.68
N PRO A 701 -3.60 18.52 4.74
CA PRO A 701 -3.29 19.44 3.66
C PRO A 701 -2.68 20.77 4.13
N MET A 702 -3.17 21.34 5.24
CA MET A 702 -2.63 22.55 5.86
C MET A 702 -1.22 22.37 6.48
N LYS A 703 -0.85 21.18 7.00
CA LYS A 703 0.51 20.91 7.50
C LYS A 703 1.49 20.78 6.33
N ASN A 704 1.11 20.04 5.29
CA ASN A 704 1.93 19.90 4.07
C ASN A 704 2.12 21.27 3.36
N HIS A 705 1.06 22.07 3.32
CA HIS A 705 1.10 23.45 2.87
C HIS A 705 2.14 24.29 3.65
N LYS A 706 2.04 24.37 4.98
CA LYS A 706 2.99 25.11 5.83
C LYS A 706 4.45 24.68 5.61
N LEU A 707 4.72 23.38 5.64
CA LEU A 707 6.06 22.82 5.37
C LEU A 707 6.58 23.23 3.98
N THR A 708 5.70 23.39 2.98
CA THR A 708 6.08 23.85 1.64
C THR A 708 6.39 25.36 1.63
N VAL A 709 5.59 26.16 2.36
CA VAL A 709 5.79 27.61 2.51
C VAL A 709 7.08 27.92 3.29
N GLU A 710 7.39 27.16 4.34
CA GLU A 710 8.63 27.28 5.12
C GLU A 710 9.89 27.04 4.26
N LYS A 711 9.85 26.07 3.34
CA LYS A 711 10.93 25.82 2.34
C LYS A 711 11.11 27.01 1.39
N ILE A 712 9.99 27.58 0.91
CA ILE A 712 9.97 28.76 0.04
C ILE A 712 10.52 29.99 0.78
N ALA A 713 10.07 30.23 2.01
CA ALA A 713 10.55 31.27 2.91
C ALA A 713 12.06 31.19 3.17
N ALA A 714 12.57 30.00 3.52
CA ALA A 714 13.99 29.77 3.71
C ALA A 714 14.81 30.04 2.43
N SER A 715 14.31 29.64 1.26
CA SER A 715 14.96 29.91 -0.03
C SER A 715 15.02 31.41 -0.34
N VAL A 716 13.91 32.14 -0.15
CA VAL A 716 13.85 33.60 -0.34
C VAL A 716 14.77 34.33 0.64
N GLN A 717 14.77 33.92 1.92
CA GLN A 717 15.70 34.48 2.93
C GLN A 717 17.17 34.24 2.55
N GLY A 718 17.49 33.11 1.92
CA GLY A 718 18.81 32.81 1.37
C GLY A 718 19.24 33.83 0.31
N TYR A 719 18.38 34.10 -0.69
CA TYR A 719 18.63 35.12 -1.71
C TYR A 719 18.71 36.53 -1.11
N PHE A 720 17.85 36.86 -0.13
CA PHE A 720 17.85 38.16 0.56
C PHE A 720 19.14 38.43 1.32
N LYS A 721 19.64 37.46 2.09
CA LYS A 721 20.94 37.52 2.79
C LYS A 721 22.11 37.76 1.83
N GLN A 722 22.04 37.20 0.63
CA GLN A 722 23.03 37.38 -0.43
C GLN A 722 22.84 38.66 -1.25
N ARG A 723 21.73 39.41 -1.06
CA ARG A 723 21.24 40.49 -1.94
C ARG A 723 21.12 40.06 -3.41
N ALA A 724 20.91 38.77 -3.64
CA ALA A 724 20.83 38.19 -4.98
C ALA A 724 19.40 38.34 -5.54
N PRO A 725 19.23 38.80 -6.80
CA PRO A 725 17.92 38.83 -7.42
C PRO A 725 17.45 37.42 -7.74
N PHE A 726 16.14 37.17 -7.63
CA PHE A 726 15.52 35.87 -7.92
C PHE A 726 14.22 36.00 -8.71
N ARG A 727 13.73 34.88 -9.26
CA ARG A 727 12.46 34.76 -9.98
C ARG A 727 11.63 33.60 -9.42
N ILE A 728 10.32 33.63 -9.66
CA ILE A 728 9.36 32.60 -9.22
C ILE A 728 9.13 31.62 -10.39
N ASN A 729 9.21 30.31 -10.13
CA ASN A 729 8.72 29.28 -11.04
C ASN A 729 7.36 28.75 -10.58
N HIS A 730 6.36 28.88 -11.44
CA HIS A 730 4.98 28.41 -11.21
C HIS A 730 4.73 27.00 -11.77
N GLY A 731 5.69 26.40 -12.49
CA GLY A 731 5.55 25.11 -13.17
C GLY A 731 4.69 25.14 -14.45
N SER A 732 3.59 25.89 -14.44
CA SER A 732 2.72 26.14 -15.61
C SER A 732 2.34 27.62 -15.72
N THR A 733 2.01 28.09 -16.92
CA THR A 733 1.50 29.45 -17.15
C THR A 733 0.80 29.56 -18.52
N ASN A 734 -0.27 30.35 -18.58
CA ASN A 734 -0.95 30.77 -19.82
C ASN A 734 -0.53 32.19 -20.27
N SER A 735 0.60 32.70 -19.76
CA SER A 735 1.12 34.02 -20.16
C SER A 735 1.96 33.93 -21.44
N THR A 736 1.71 34.78 -22.43
CA THR A 736 2.43 34.77 -23.73
C THR A 736 3.88 35.24 -23.66
N ARG A 737 4.33 35.76 -22.50
CA ARG A 737 5.70 36.21 -22.22
C ARG A 737 6.70 35.03 -22.30
N GLN A 738 7.97 35.32 -22.62
CA GLN A 738 9.01 34.28 -22.71
C GLN A 738 9.47 33.81 -21.31
N ALA A 739 9.69 32.51 -21.17
CA ALA A 739 10.32 31.93 -19.97
C ALA A 739 11.82 32.27 -19.96
N PHE A 740 12.30 32.81 -18.84
CA PHE A 740 13.71 33.18 -18.65
C PHE A 740 14.59 31.96 -18.30
N GLN A 741 15.90 32.08 -18.50
CA GLN A 741 16.85 31.03 -18.13
C GLN A 741 16.90 30.78 -16.61
N ARG A 742 17.22 29.55 -16.21
CA ARG A 742 17.13 29.00 -14.85
C ARG A 742 18.24 29.47 -13.89
N GLN A 743 18.50 30.77 -13.82
CA GLN A 743 19.36 31.34 -12.77
C GLN A 743 18.48 31.94 -11.66
N ASN A 744 18.80 31.61 -10.40
CA ASN A 744 18.14 32.08 -9.18
C ASN A 744 16.59 31.98 -9.23
N THR A 745 16.05 30.76 -9.29
CA THR A 745 14.60 30.52 -9.29
C THR A 745 14.14 29.87 -8.00
N VAL A 746 13.13 30.45 -7.34
CA VAL A 746 12.35 29.81 -6.27
C VAL A 746 11.18 29.08 -6.91
N ASP A 747 11.07 27.77 -6.69
CA ASP A 747 10.00 26.94 -7.25
C ASP A 747 8.81 26.85 -6.29
N ILE A 748 7.61 27.10 -6.80
CA ILE A 748 6.36 27.01 -6.04
C ILE A 748 5.35 26.06 -6.68
N SER A 749 5.72 25.33 -7.73
CA SER A 749 4.79 24.51 -8.53
C SER A 749 4.06 23.43 -7.73
N ALA A 750 4.61 22.98 -6.60
CA ALA A 750 3.96 22.08 -5.65
C ALA A 750 2.70 22.69 -4.99
N LEU A 751 2.63 24.01 -4.85
CA LEU A 751 1.48 24.74 -4.29
C LEU A 751 0.34 24.81 -5.32
N SER A 752 -0.43 23.73 -5.47
CA SER A 752 -1.43 23.51 -6.53
C SER A 752 -2.74 22.85 -6.06
N ARG A 753 -3.01 22.82 -4.74
CA ARG A 753 -4.15 22.13 -4.11
C ARG A 753 -5.24 23.09 -3.63
N VAL A 754 -6.49 22.63 -3.71
CA VAL A 754 -7.60 23.19 -2.92
C VAL A 754 -7.54 22.54 -1.54
N LEU A 755 -7.27 23.33 -0.49
CA LEU A 755 -7.01 22.82 0.87
C LEU A 755 -8.29 22.67 1.69
N LYS A 756 -9.28 23.54 1.47
CA LYS A 756 -10.60 23.50 2.11
C LYS A 756 -11.65 24.18 1.23
N VAL A 757 -12.88 23.65 1.22
CA VAL A 757 -14.09 24.37 0.82
C VAL A 757 -15.02 24.42 2.02
N ASP A 758 -15.56 25.60 2.35
CA ASP A 758 -16.50 25.81 3.46
C ASP A 758 -17.86 26.28 2.92
N THR A 759 -18.88 25.45 3.14
CA THR A 759 -20.25 25.71 2.68
C THR A 759 -21.02 26.71 3.53
N LYS A 760 -20.56 26.99 4.76
CA LYS A 760 -21.22 27.93 5.68
C LYS A 760 -20.78 29.35 5.43
N THR A 761 -19.46 29.58 5.31
CA THR A 761 -18.91 30.90 4.92
C THR A 761 -18.95 31.15 3.42
N ARG A 762 -19.15 30.09 2.61
CA ARG A 762 -18.99 30.09 1.15
C ARG A 762 -17.61 30.61 0.75
N THR A 763 -16.57 29.98 1.28
CA THR A 763 -15.18 30.30 0.94
C THR A 763 -14.37 29.05 0.60
N ALA A 764 -13.27 29.21 -0.16
CA ALA A 764 -12.30 28.16 -0.41
C ALA A 764 -10.87 28.64 -0.10
N LEU A 765 -10.09 27.81 0.59
CA LEU A 765 -8.65 28.01 0.78
C LEU A 765 -7.91 27.26 -0.34
N VAL A 766 -7.18 28.00 -1.18
CA VAL A 766 -6.56 27.48 -2.41
C VAL A 766 -5.13 27.94 -2.57
N GLU A 767 -4.28 27.05 -3.05
CA GLU A 767 -2.89 27.37 -3.39
C GLU A 767 -2.78 28.08 -4.76
N PRO A 768 -1.77 28.94 -4.99
CA PRO A 768 -1.67 29.85 -6.13
C PRO A 768 -1.66 29.17 -7.50
N ASN A 769 -1.21 27.92 -7.60
CA ASN A 769 -1.13 27.21 -8.87
C ASN A 769 -2.28 26.21 -9.08
N VAL A 770 -3.36 26.29 -8.27
CA VAL A 770 -4.65 25.63 -8.57
C VAL A 770 -5.20 26.22 -9.88
N PRO A 771 -5.40 25.41 -10.94
CA PRO A 771 -6.02 25.87 -12.19
C PRO A 771 -7.56 25.97 -12.07
N MET A 772 -8.18 26.82 -12.90
CA MET A 772 -9.63 27.07 -12.87
C MET A 772 -10.47 25.79 -13.05
N ASP A 773 -10.04 24.84 -13.89
CA ASP A 773 -10.75 23.56 -14.05
C ASP A 773 -10.82 22.74 -12.75
N ARG A 774 -9.68 22.52 -12.09
CA ARG A 774 -9.61 21.83 -10.80
C ARG A 774 -10.32 22.60 -9.67
N LEU A 775 -10.32 23.94 -9.73
CA LEU A 775 -11.05 24.78 -8.77
C LEU A 775 -12.56 24.58 -8.88
N VAL A 776 -13.12 24.69 -10.09
CA VAL A 776 -14.56 24.49 -10.35
C VAL A 776 -14.98 23.05 -10.02
N GLU A 777 -14.18 22.05 -10.40
CA GLU A 777 -14.43 20.65 -10.04
C GLU A 777 -14.38 20.37 -8.53
N ALA A 778 -13.60 21.13 -7.76
CA ALA A 778 -13.58 21.04 -6.31
C ALA A 778 -14.80 21.71 -5.68
N THR A 779 -15.16 22.92 -6.09
CA THR A 779 -16.26 23.68 -5.48
C THR A 779 -17.64 23.15 -5.88
N MET A 780 -17.82 22.67 -7.11
CA MET A 780 -19.12 22.18 -7.61
C MET A 780 -19.62 20.94 -6.85
N LYS A 781 -18.71 20.12 -6.29
CA LYS A 781 -19.06 19.01 -5.37
C LYS A 781 -19.82 19.47 -4.12
N HIS A 782 -19.64 20.74 -3.76
CA HIS A 782 -20.32 21.39 -2.64
C HIS A 782 -21.49 22.29 -3.09
N GLY A 783 -21.86 22.27 -4.38
CA GLY A 783 -22.88 23.14 -4.96
C GLY A 783 -22.45 24.60 -5.10
N LEU A 784 -21.15 24.88 -5.23
CA LEU A 784 -20.58 26.23 -5.24
C LEU A 784 -19.64 26.45 -6.44
N ILE A 785 -19.48 27.72 -6.86
CA ILE A 785 -18.44 28.15 -7.82
C ILE A 785 -17.80 29.47 -7.37
N PRO A 786 -16.58 29.81 -7.82
CA PRO A 786 -16.04 31.16 -7.70
C PRO A 786 -16.94 32.19 -8.43
N PRO A 787 -17.05 33.45 -7.98
CA PRO A 787 -17.86 34.47 -8.66
C PRO A 787 -17.28 34.89 -10.01
N VAL A 788 -15.95 34.85 -10.15
CA VAL A 788 -15.20 35.04 -11.40
C VAL A 788 -14.39 33.78 -11.65
N VAL A 789 -14.65 33.12 -12.78
CA VAL A 789 -13.87 31.98 -13.28
C VAL A 789 -13.37 32.39 -14.65
N MET A 790 -12.06 32.36 -14.87
CA MET A 790 -11.50 32.71 -16.17
C MET A 790 -11.68 31.52 -17.14
N GLU A 791 -12.05 31.85 -18.36
CA GLU A 791 -12.62 30.97 -19.38
C GLU A 791 -11.66 29.94 -19.98
N PHE A 792 -10.37 30.06 -19.68
CA PHE A 792 -9.35 29.07 -20.00
C PHE A 792 -9.04 28.17 -18.80
N PRO A 793 -9.36 26.86 -18.85
CA PRO A 793 -9.12 25.87 -17.80
C PRO A 793 -7.76 25.92 -17.10
N GLY A 794 -6.69 26.28 -17.84
CA GLY A 794 -5.31 26.30 -17.35
C GLY A 794 -4.85 27.58 -16.63
N ILE A 795 -5.67 28.64 -16.53
CA ILE A 795 -5.30 29.82 -15.73
C ILE A 795 -5.41 29.46 -14.24
N THR A 796 -4.47 29.92 -13.40
CA THR A 796 -4.43 29.59 -11.98
C THR A 796 -4.97 30.72 -11.09
N ALA A 797 -5.44 30.39 -9.88
CA ALA A 797 -6.00 31.36 -8.93
C ALA A 797 -4.99 32.48 -8.57
N GLY A 798 -3.74 32.12 -8.27
CA GLY A 798 -2.67 33.10 -8.03
C GLY A 798 -2.28 33.88 -9.29
N GLY A 799 -2.44 33.28 -10.47
CA GLY A 799 -2.26 33.96 -11.76
C GLY A 799 -3.32 35.03 -12.04
N GLY A 800 -4.59 34.74 -11.69
CA GLY A 800 -5.70 35.70 -11.78
C GLY A 800 -5.57 36.85 -10.78
N PHE A 801 -5.20 36.55 -9.53
CA PHE A 801 -4.98 37.55 -8.49
C PHE A 801 -3.80 38.49 -8.80
N ALA A 802 -2.59 37.92 -8.98
CA ALA A 802 -1.39 38.72 -9.17
C ALA A 802 -1.25 39.29 -10.60
N GLY A 803 -1.92 38.69 -11.59
CA GLY A 803 -1.96 39.19 -12.96
C GLY A 803 -3.11 40.16 -13.17
N THR A 804 -3.97 39.89 -14.14
CA THR A 804 -5.30 40.47 -14.24
C THR A 804 -6.20 39.37 -14.78
N GLY A 805 -7.30 39.12 -14.09
CA GLY A 805 -8.28 38.11 -14.47
C GLY A 805 -9.66 38.75 -14.50
N GLY A 806 -10.40 38.51 -15.57
CA GLY A 806 -11.76 38.98 -15.76
C GLY A 806 -12.39 38.28 -16.96
N GLU A 807 -13.69 38.10 -16.90
CA GLU A 807 -14.51 37.29 -17.82
C GLU A 807 -15.95 37.80 -17.72
N SER A 808 -16.89 37.27 -18.48
CA SER A 808 -18.31 37.66 -18.55
C SER A 808 -19.04 37.99 -17.23
N SER A 809 -18.61 37.52 -16.04
CA SER A 809 -19.19 37.93 -14.75
C SER A 809 -18.54 39.18 -14.11
N SER A 810 -17.45 39.70 -14.68
CA SER A 810 -16.64 40.80 -14.15
C SER A 810 -17.27 42.19 -14.24
N PHE A 811 -18.38 42.37 -14.97
CA PHE A 811 -19.20 43.58 -14.82
C PHE A 811 -19.87 43.66 -13.44
N LYS A 812 -20.21 42.50 -12.86
CA LYS A 812 -20.92 42.35 -11.59
C LYS A 812 -19.93 42.29 -10.42
N TYR A 813 -18.94 41.40 -10.53
CA TYR A 813 -17.99 41.09 -9.47
C TYR A 813 -16.65 41.83 -9.57
N GLY A 814 -16.31 42.47 -10.70
CA GLY A 814 -15.00 43.07 -10.94
C GLY A 814 -13.95 42.07 -11.39
N TYR A 815 -12.68 42.46 -11.31
CA TYR A 815 -11.54 41.58 -11.56
C TYR A 815 -11.45 40.46 -10.51
N PHE A 816 -10.75 39.36 -10.83
CA PHE A 816 -10.66 38.17 -9.97
C PHE A 816 -10.18 38.47 -8.53
N ASN A 817 -9.32 39.47 -8.33
CA ASN A 817 -8.85 39.89 -7.01
C ASN A 817 -9.97 40.42 -6.10
N GLU A 818 -11.05 40.99 -6.63
CA GLU A 818 -12.21 41.45 -5.85
C GLU A 818 -13.00 40.27 -5.22
N THR A 819 -12.76 39.04 -5.71
CA THR A 819 -13.34 37.80 -5.17
C THR A 819 -12.44 37.12 -4.12
N VAL A 820 -11.30 37.73 -3.79
CA VAL A 820 -10.34 37.24 -2.78
C VAL A 820 -10.60 37.96 -1.45
N ASN A 821 -10.65 37.23 -0.35
CA ASN A 821 -10.78 37.80 1.00
C ASN A 821 -9.42 38.08 1.64
N SER A 822 -8.45 37.19 1.40
CA SER A 822 -7.09 37.27 1.92
C SER A 822 -6.10 36.49 1.06
N VAL A 823 -4.82 36.84 1.18
CA VAL A 823 -3.68 36.17 0.54
C VAL A 823 -2.55 36.02 1.57
N GLU A 824 -1.95 34.84 1.63
CA GLU A 824 -0.67 34.62 2.32
C GLU A 824 0.47 34.92 1.35
N VAL A 825 1.49 35.64 1.80
CA VAL A 825 2.61 36.11 0.98
C VAL A 825 3.94 35.88 1.69
N VAL A 826 4.87 35.20 1.01
CA VAL A 826 6.30 35.22 1.37
C VAL A 826 6.91 36.51 0.81
N LEU A 827 7.28 37.42 1.70
CA LEU A 827 7.91 38.70 1.40
C LEU A 827 9.34 38.53 0.89
N GLY A 828 9.91 39.59 0.29
CA GLY A 828 11.25 39.54 -0.31
C GLY A 828 12.42 39.30 0.67
N ASN A 829 12.17 39.32 1.98
CA ASN A 829 13.08 38.95 3.06
C ASN A 829 12.94 37.48 3.54
N GLY A 830 11.91 36.75 3.07
CA GLY A 830 11.55 35.41 3.52
C GLY A 830 10.58 35.35 4.71
N GLU A 831 10.00 36.48 5.12
CA GLU A 831 8.92 36.54 6.12
C GLU A 831 7.59 36.13 5.50
N VAL A 832 6.75 35.41 6.24
CA VAL A 832 5.42 34.96 5.80
C VAL A 832 4.36 35.84 6.46
N VAL A 833 3.55 36.54 5.67
CA VAL A 833 2.51 37.47 6.17
C VAL A 833 1.15 37.19 5.52
N THR A 834 0.08 37.47 6.25
CA THR A 834 -1.28 37.55 5.70
C THR A 834 -1.57 38.98 5.25
N ALA A 835 -2.24 39.13 4.10
CA ALA A 835 -2.77 40.39 3.61
C ALA A 835 -4.26 40.27 3.25
N SER A 836 -5.05 41.25 3.66
CA SER A 836 -6.51 41.34 3.47
C SER A 836 -6.96 42.80 3.59
N GLU A 837 -8.26 43.09 3.44
CA GLU A 837 -8.82 44.42 3.74
C GLU A 837 -8.61 44.92 5.19
N LYS A 838 -8.27 44.03 6.13
CA LYS A 838 -8.15 44.36 7.56
C LYS A 838 -6.72 44.30 8.10
N GLU A 839 -5.81 43.68 7.35
CA GLU A 839 -4.44 43.36 7.77
C GLU A 839 -3.53 43.52 6.55
N ASN A 840 -2.47 44.33 6.63
CA ASN A 840 -1.59 44.62 5.48
C ASN A 840 -2.36 45.02 4.19
N ALA A 841 -3.42 45.82 4.31
CA ALA A 841 -4.30 46.16 3.19
C ALA A 841 -3.59 46.85 2.01
N ASP A 842 -2.51 47.59 2.27
CA ASP A 842 -1.69 48.19 1.22
C ASP A 842 -0.81 47.16 0.48
N LEU A 843 -0.42 46.05 1.13
CA LEU A 843 0.12 44.88 0.43
C LEU A 843 -0.96 44.12 -0.35
N PHE A 844 -2.17 43.97 0.22
CA PHE A 844 -3.26 43.23 -0.43
C PHE A 844 -3.61 43.84 -1.79
N HIS A 845 -3.85 45.16 -1.80
CA HIS A 845 -4.14 45.94 -3.02
C HIS A 845 -2.90 46.25 -3.87
N GLY A 846 -1.72 46.19 -3.26
CA GLY A 846 -0.44 46.31 -3.96
C GLY A 846 0.01 45.04 -4.68
N ALA A 847 -0.42 43.86 -4.23
CA ALA A 847 0.02 42.56 -4.76
C ALA A 847 -0.83 42.09 -5.95
N SER A 848 -2.10 42.49 -6.01
CA SER A 848 -2.92 42.33 -7.21
C SER A 848 -2.42 43.26 -8.33
N GLY A 849 -2.48 42.81 -9.59
CA GLY A 849 -1.85 43.51 -10.73
C GLY A 849 -0.32 43.44 -10.78
N ALA A 850 0.36 43.27 -9.64
CA ALA A 850 1.82 43.40 -9.52
C ALA A 850 2.65 42.23 -10.04
N VAL A 851 2.04 41.22 -10.66
CA VAL A 851 2.67 40.02 -11.25
C VAL A 851 3.73 39.38 -10.34
N GLY A 852 3.45 39.34 -9.03
CA GLY A 852 4.33 38.80 -7.98
C GLY A 852 5.63 39.58 -7.79
N SER A 853 5.62 40.91 -7.93
CA SER A 853 6.81 41.78 -7.77
C SER A 853 6.98 42.39 -6.38
N LEU A 854 6.01 42.18 -5.47
CA LEU A 854 6.11 42.54 -4.04
C LEU A 854 6.46 41.33 -3.15
N GLY A 855 6.13 40.11 -3.59
CA GLY A 855 6.34 38.87 -2.85
C GLY A 855 5.81 37.66 -3.64
N ILE A 856 5.85 36.49 -3.01
CA ILE A 856 5.31 35.23 -3.53
C ILE A 856 4.00 34.93 -2.82
N SER A 857 2.86 35.01 -3.50
CA SER A 857 1.59 34.52 -2.96
C SER A 857 1.62 33.00 -2.79
N THR A 858 1.24 32.49 -1.62
CA THR A 858 1.31 31.06 -1.26
C THR A 858 -0.04 30.43 -0.93
N LEU A 859 -1.00 31.21 -0.41
CA LEU A 859 -2.38 30.79 -0.15
C LEU A 859 -3.35 31.92 -0.50
N LEU A 860 -4.56 31.59 -0.95
CA LEU A 860 -5.65 32.55 -1.15
C LEU A 860 -6.93 32.03 -0.47
N GLU A 861 -7.68 32.91 0.20
CA GLU A 861 -9.09 32.65 0.51
C GLU A 861 -9.97 33.28 -0.57
N LEU A 862 -10.66 32.45 -1.33
CA LEU A 862 -11.63 32.86 -2.35
C LEU A 862 -13.05 32.87 -1.78
N GLN A 863 -13.85 33.84 -2.18
CA GLN A 863 -15.31 33.82 -2.07
C GLN A 863 -15.91 32.79 -3.03
N LEU A 864 -17.11 32.30 -2.71
CA LEU A 864 -17.90 31.41 -3.55
C LEU A 864 -19.37 31.85 -3.60
N ILE A 865 -20.02 31.59 -4.73
CA ILE A 865 -21.47 31.78 -4.93
C ILE A 865 -22.17 30.44 -5.18
N GLN A 866 -23.49 30.46 -5.04
CA GLN A 866 -24.36 29.30 -5.24
C GLN A 866 -24.32 28.84 -6.70
N ALA A 867 -23.86 27.62 -6.96
CA ALA A 867 -23.92 27.03 -8.29
C ALA A 867 -25.36 26.64 -8.64
N LYS A 868 -25.62 26.57 -9.95
CA LYS A 868 -26.87 26.15 -10.60
C LYS A 868 -26.57 25.10 -11.67
N LYS A 869 -27.59 24.35 -12.12
CA LYS A 869 -27.39 23.32 -13.17
C LYS A 869 -26.96 23.91 -14.52
N TYR A 870 -27.56 25.02 -14.94
CA TYR A 870 -27.40 25.61 -16.27
C TYR A 870 -27.19 27.12 -16.22
N VAL A 871 -26.65 27.67 -17.32
CA VAL A 871 -26.79 29.07 -17.72
C VAL A 871 -27.82 29.12 -18.85
N LYS A 872 -28.88 29.90 -18.68
CA LYS A 872 -29.73 30.32 -19.79
C LYS A 872 -28.98 31.45 -20.51
N ALA A 873 -28.49 31.18 -21.71
CA ALA A 873 -27.71 32.12 -22.51
C ALA A 873 -28.54 32.67 -23.67
N THR A 874 -28.43 33.97 -23.92
CA THR A 874 -29.16 34.70 -24.97
C THR A 874 -28.16 35.50 -25.81
N TYR A 875 -28.25 35.37 -27.13
CA TYR A 875 -27.41 36.02 -28.11
C TYR A 875 -28.21 37.12 -28.81
N HIS A 876 -27.89 38.39 -28.53
CA HIS A 876 -28.49 39.58 -29.11
C HIS A 876 -27.69 40.00 -30.35
N THR A 877 -28.25 39.84 -31.55
CA THR A 877 -27.55 40.15 -32.80
C THR A 877 -27.43 41.66 -32.98
N VAL A 878 -26.19 42.13 -33.20
CA VAL A 878 -25.87 43.56 -33.44
C VAL A 878 -25.25 43.74 -34.84
N LYS A 879 -25.59 44.85 -35.49
CA LYS A 879 -25.30 45.14 -36.91
C LYS A 879 -24.28 46.26 -37.10
N SER A 880 -23.78 46.85 -36.01
CA SER A 880 -22.72 47.86 -36.04
C SER A 880 -21.88 47.88 -34.76
N VAL A 881 -20.67 48.43 -34.83
CA VAL A 881 -19.81 48.67 -33.65
C VAL A 881 -20.46 49.58 -32.60
N PRO A 882 -21.02 50.76 -32.92
CA PRO A 882 -21.71 51.60 -31.93
C PRO A 882 -22.86 50.88 -31.22
N GLU A 883 -23.67 50.12 -31.98
CA GLU A 883 -24.77 49.31 -31.43
C GLU A 883 -24.25 48.22 -30.48
N ALA A 884 -23.12 47.56 -30.81
CA ALA A 884 -22.49 46.58 -29.93
C ALA A 884 -21.97 47.21 -28.62
N VAL A 885 -21.20 48.29 -28.70
CA VAL A 885 -20.64 48.99 -27.53
C VAL A 885 -21.76 49.53 -26.63
N LYS A 886 -22.83 50.06 -27.23
CA LYS A 886 -24.04 50.48 -26.53
C LYS A 886 -24.75 49.30 -25.85
N LYS A 887 -25.06 48.23 -26.59
CA LYS A 887 -25.84 47.09 -26.10
C LYS A 887 -25.11 46.30 -25.00
N VAL A 888 -23.78 46.16 -25.06
CA VAL A 888 -23.01 45.60 -23.94
C VAL A 888 -23.25 46.44 -22.68
N ARG A 889 -23.12 47.77 -22.78
CA ARG A 889 -23.31 48.66 -21.63
C ARG A 889 -24.72 48.56 -21.04
N GLU A 890 -25.76 48.63 -21.87
CA GLU A 890 -27.16 48.54 -21.43
C GLU A 890 -27.44 47.22 -20.68
N GLU A 891 -26.85 46.10 -21.10
CA GLU A 891 -27.02 44.83 -20.37
C GLU A 891 -26.23 44.77 -19.05
N THR A 892 -25.13 45.51 -18.89
CA THR A 892 -24.42 45.56 -17.58
C THR A 892 -25.25 46.21 -16.46
N GLU A 893 -26.24 47.04 -16.81
CA GLU A 893 -27.14 47.69 -15.86
C GLU A 893 -28.26 46.72 -15.36
N ASN A 894 -28.41 45.56 -16.00
CA ASN A 894 -29.41 44.56 -15.69
C ASN A 894 -28.96 43.60 -14.56
N ALA A 895 -29.26 43.96 -13.31
CA ALA A 895 -28.87 43.20 -12.11
C ALA A 895 -29.36 41.72 -12.05
N LYS A 896 -30.26 41.28 -12.94
CA LYS A 896 -30.71 39.88 -13.07
C LYS A 896 -29.76 39.00 -13.90
N LEU A 897 -28.82 39.58 -14.62
CA LEU A 897 -27.80 38.85 -15.35
C LEU A 897 -26.65 38.46 -14.41
N ASP A 898 -26.08 37.30 -14.64
CA ASP A 898 -24.87 36.81 -13.98
C ASP A 898 -23.65 36.92 -14.91
N TYR A 899 -23.88 36.92 -16.23
CA TYR A 899 -22.88 36.98 -17.27
C TYR A 899 -23.29 37.96 -18.39
N VAL A 900 -22.34 38.78 -18.84
CA VAL A 900 -22.42 39.63 -20.04
C VAL A 900 -21.06 39.61 -20.73
N ASP A 901 -21.00 39.14 -21.99
CA ASP A 901 -19.86 39.36 -22.89
C ASP A 901 -20.33 39.58 -24.33
N GLY A 902 -19.43 39.60 -25.32
CA GLY A 902 -19.82 39.82 -26.70
C GLY A 902 -18.73 39.48 -27.70
N ILE A 903 -19.14 39.25 -28.95
CA ILE A 903 -18.24 38.88 -30.05
C ILE A 903 -18.61 39.73 -31.27
N LEU A 904 -17.67 40.50 -31.79
CA LEU A 904 -17.78 41.15 -33.10
C LEU A 904 -17.12 40.28 -34.16
N PHE A 905 -17.89 39.78 -35.12
CA PHE A 905 -17.39 39.00 -36.25
C PHE A 905 -16.93 39.88 -37.42
N SER A 906 -17.44 41.11 -37.51
CA SER A 906 -17.03 42.17 -38.43
C SER A 906 -17.53 43.54 -37.95
N LYS A 907 -17.26 44.62 -38.71
CA LYS A 907 -17.88 45.94 -38.46
C LYS A 907 -19.43 45.92 -38.56
N TYR A 908 -20.03 44.89 -39.18
CA TYR A 908 -21.46 44.84 -39.52
C TYR A 908 -22.22 43.62 -38.96
N HIS A 909 -21.55 42.77 -38.17
CA HIS A 909 -22.16 41.60 -37.54
C HIS A 909 -21.41 41.25 -36.26
N GLY A 910 -22.15 41.20 -35.16
CA GLY A 910 -21.71 40.66 -33.88
C GLY A 910 -22.88 40.12 -33.07
N ALA A 911 -22.57 39.64 -31.87
CA ALA A 911 -23.53 39.16 -30.89
C ALA A 911 -23.12 39.65 -29.50
N ILE A 912 -24.08 40.20 -28.74
CA ILE A 912 -23.90 40.39 -27.30
C ILE A 912 -24.49 39.17 -26.60
N VAL A 913 -23.74 38.58 -25.68
CA VAL A 913 -24.07 37.35 -24.97
C VAL A 913 -24.47 37.73 -23.54
N THR A 914 -25.71 37.44 -23.16
CA THR A 914 -26.19 37.61 -21.77
C THR A 914 -26.55 36.26 -21.16
N GLY A 915 -26.26 36.06 -19.88
CA GLY A 915 -26.51 34.80 -19.18
C GLY A 915 -27.07 34.98 -17.77
N THR A 916 -28.02 34.12 -17.39
CA THR A 916 -28.53 33.97 -16.01
C THR A 916 -28.43 32.51 -15.58
N MET A 917 -27.96 32.26 -14.37
CA MET A 917 -27.86 30.92 -13.78
C MET A 917 -29.23 30.37 -13.36
N THR A 918 -29.53 29.11 -13.72
CA THR A 918 -30.83 28.46 -13.44
C THR A 918 -30.73 26.95 -13.22
N ASP A 919 -31.62 26.41 -12.40
CA ASP A 919 -31.83 24.95 -12.28
C ASP A 919 -32.94 24.43 -13.20
N GLU A 920 -33.74 25.34 -13.76
CA GLU A 920 -34.91 25.04 -14.59
C GLU A 920 -34.52 24.88 -16.06
N LEU A 921 -34.89 23.75 -16.64
CA LEU A 921 -34.82 23.48 -18.07
C LEU A 921 -36.26 23.31 -18.60
N PRO A 922 -36.76 24.20 -19.47
CA PRO A 922 -38.09 24.04 -20.07
C PRO A 922 -38.21 22.73 -20.87
N PRO A 923 -39.38 22.08 -20.94
CA PRO A 923 -39.52 20.75 -21.56
C PRO A 923 -39.05 20.64 -23.03
N ASN A 924 -39.09 21.73 -23.78
CA ASN A 924 -38.67 21.80 -25.19
C ASN A 924 -37.33 22.55 -25.39
N ALA A 925 -36.59 22.86 -24.31
CA ALA A 925 -35.32 23.58 -24.39
C ALA A 925 -34.16 22.64 -24.77
N HIS A 926 -33.42 23.00 -25.81
CA HIS A 926 -32.20 22.29 -26.20
C HIS A 926 -31.04 22.63 -25.26
N VAL A 927 -30.38 21.60 -24.72
CA VAL A 927 -29.14 21.75 -23.95
C VAL A 927 -27.95 21.72 -24.91
N GLN A 928 -27.18 22.80 -24.97
CA GLN A 928 -25.99 22.91 -25.82
C GLN A 928 -24.71 22.70 -25.00
N THR A 929 -23.78 21.91 -25.55
CA THR A 929 -22.42 21.70 -25.04
C THR A 929 -21.37 22.19 -26.05
N PHE A 930 -20.14 22.41 -25.59
CA PHE A 930 -19.03 22.91 -26.41
C PHE A 930 -17.71 22.15 -26.19
N SER A 931 -17.58 21.36 -25.10
CA SER A 931 -16.31 20.73 -24.70
C SER A 931 -16.00 19.38 -25.35
N ASP A 932 -16.98 18.77 -26.03
CA ASP A 932 -16.88 17.44 -26.64
C ASP A 932 -16.39 17.55 -28.10
N ALA A 933 -15.65 16.55 -28.59
CA ALA A 933 -14.91 16.68 -29.86
C ALA A 933 -15.80 16.92 -31.10
N ARG A 934 -17.08 16.52 -31.02
CA ARG A 934 -18.08 16.73 -32.08
C ARG A 934 -18.81 18.08 -31.99
N ASP A 935 -18.73 18.76 -30.86
CA ASP A 935 -19.48 19.99 -30.62
C ASP A 935 -18.90 21.16 -31.45
N PRO A 936 -19.72 22.16 -31.82
CA PRO A 936 -19.21 23.38 -32.43
C PRO A 936 -18.26 24.11 -31.46
N TRP A 937 -17.40 24.99 -31.99
CA TRP A 937 -16.69 25.95 -31.15
C TRP A 937 -17.66 27.11 -30.84
N PHE A 938 -17.66 27.60 -29.60
CA PHE A 938 -18.67 28.55 -29.12
C PHE A 938 -18.88 29.76 -30.05
N TYR A 939 -17.81 30.45 -30.45
CA TYR A 939 -17.93 31.62 -31.33
C TYR A 939 -18.50 31.27 -32.72
N LEU A 940 -18.23 30.08 -33.26
CA LEU A 940 -18.79 29.63 -34.55
C LEU A 940 -20.28 29.33 -34.43
N HIS A 941 -20.71 28.77 -33.30
CA HIS A 941 -22.11 28.53 -32.98
C HIS A 941 -22.87 29.86 -32.84
N VAL A 942 -22.37 30.78 -32.02
CA VAL A 942 -22.94 32.13 -31.87
C VAL A 942 -22.98 32.86 -33.22
N GLN A 943 -21.93 32.77 -34.03
CA GLN A 943 -21.90 33.35 -35.38
C GLN A 943 -22.97 32.75 -36.31
N ASP A 944 -23.30 31.47 -36.15
CA ASP A 944 -24.32 30.80 -36.96
C ASP A 944 -25.74 31.14 -36.51
N LYS A 945 -26.01 31.04 -35.19
CA LYS A 945 -27.33 31.32 -34.60
C LYS A 945 -27.79 32.76 -34.75
N THR A 946 -26.87 33.71 -34.95
CA THR A 946 -27.17 35.14 -35.14
C THR A 946 -27.31 35.57 -36.61
N LYS A 947 -27.21 34.65 -37.59
CA LYS A 947 -27.46 34.96 -39.01
C LYS A 947 -28.95 35.16 -39.28
N GLY A 948 -29.36 36.42 -39.47
CA GLY A 948 -30.74 36.76 -39.84
C GLY A 948 -31.78 36.65 -38.70
N VAL A 949 -31.34 36.30 -37.49
CA VAL A 949 -32.15 36.23 -36.28
C VAL A 949 -31.79 37.42 -35.38
N ALA A 950 -32.76 38.06 -34.73
CA ALA A 950 -32.51 39.20 -33.84
C ALA A 950 -32.02 38.77 -32.45
N GLU A 951 -32.65 37.73 -31.89
CA GLU A 951 -32.32 37.16 -30.58
C GLU A 951 -32.44 35.62 -30.64
N TYR A 952 -31.47 34.91 -30.08
CA TYR A 952 -31.50 33.45 -29.94
C TYR A 952 -31.16 33.05 -28.50
N THR A 953 -31.92 32.12 -27.92
CA THR A 953 -31.73 31.67 -26.52
C THR A 953 -31.57 30.16 -26.44
N GLU A 954 -30.60 29.68 -25.65
CA GLU A 954 -30.37 28.26 -25.35
C GLU A 954 -29.92 28.05 -23.90
N TYR A 955 -29.79 26.78 -23.50
CA TYR A 955 -29.42 26.39 -22.14
C TYR A 955 -28.10 25.61 -22.18
N ILE A 956 -27.11 26.02 -21.39
CA ILE A 956 -25.75 25.47 -21.41
C ILE A 956 -25.44 24.96 -19.99
N PRO A 957 -24.90 23.74 -19.78
CA PRO A 957 -24.49 23.30 -18.45
C PRO A 957 -23.48 24.27 -17.84
N LEU A 958 -23.55 24.55 -16.53
CA LEU A 958 -22.79 25.66 -15.92
C LEU A 958 -21.28 25.61 -16.24
N ALA A 959 -20.62 24.46 -16.07
CA ALA A 959 -19.20 24.34 -16.38
C ALA A 959 -18.86 24.42 -17.88
N GLU A 960 -19.77 23.99 -18.77
CA GLU A 960 -19.64 24.15 -20.22
C GLU A 960 -19.70 25.62 -20.63
N TYR A 961 -20.50 26.45 -19.94
CA TYR A 961 -20.54 27.90 -20.15
C TYR A 961 -19.26 28.57 -19.64
N LEU A 962 -18.80 28.21 -18.43
CA LEU A 962 -17.59 28.78 -17.84
C LEU A 962 -16.34 28.52 -18.71
N PHE A 963 -16.23 27.35 -19.35
CA PHE A 963 -15.09 27.00 -20.21
C PHE A 963 -15.41 26.98 -21.72
N ARG A 964 -16.46 27.69 -22.15
CA ARG A 964 -16.98 27.70 -23.55
C ARG A 964 -15.94 28.09 -24.61
N TYR A 965 -14.91 28.85 -24.23
CA TYR A 965 -13.85 29.32 -25.11
C TYR A 965 -12.59 28.42 -25.14
N ASP A 966 -12.53 27.33 -24.38
CA ASP A 966 -11.35 26.45 -24.34
C ASP A 966 -11.10 25.73 -25.68
N ARG A 967 -12.14 25.14 -26.29
CA ARG A 967 -12.02 24.52 -27.62
C ARG A 967 -11.96 25.59 -28.70
N GLY A 968 -10.77 25.72 -29.27
CA GLY A 968 -10.40 26.76 -30.21
C GLY A 968 -9.62 27.93 -29.60
N GLY A 969 -9.53 28.05 -28.27
CA GLY A 969 -8.89 29.19 -27.58
C GLY A 969 -9.48 30.52 -28.06
N PHE A 970 -10.76 30.74 -27.76
CA PHE A 970 -11.65 31.59 -28.56
C PHE A 970 -11.62 31.15 -30.05
N TRP A 971 -10.89 31.88 -30.89
CA TRP A 971 -10.68 31.61 -32.31
C TRP A 971 -9.20 31.42 -32.70
N VAL A 972 -8.27 31.49 -31.74
CA VAL A 972 -6.82 31.40 -32.00
C VAL A 972 -6.43 30.07 -32.65
N GLY A 973 -7.14 28.98 -32.33
CA GLY A 973 -6.97 27.66 -32.94
C GLY A 973 -7.19 27.66 -34.47
N ALA A 974 -8.06 28.52 -35.01
CA ALA A 974 -8.25 28.63 -36.46
C ALA A 974 -6.98 29.11 -37.19
N SER A 975 -6.14 29.89 -36.51
CA SER A 975 -4.84 30.32 -37.03
C SER A 975 -3.83 29.18 -37.15
N ALA A 976 -3.97 28.09 -36.39
CA ALA A 976 -3.13 26.90 -36.56
C ALA A 976 -3.41 26.19 -37.90
N PHE A 977 -4.69 26.05 -38.27
CA PHE A 977 -5.08 25.54 -39.59
C PHE A 977 -4.54 26.43 -40.72
N LYS A 978 -4.66 27.76 -40.57
CA LYS A 978 -4.10 28.74 -41.50
C LYS A 978 -2.56 28.63 -41.61
N TYR A 979 -1.86 28.43 -40.50
CA TYR A 979 -0.41 28.20 -40.49
C TYR A 979 -0.04 26.93 -41.26
N PHE A 980 -0.64 25.79 -40.94
CA PHE A 980 -0.32 24.51 -41.60
C PHE A 980 -0.89 24.38 -43.02
N ARG A 981 -1.64 25.37 -43.51
CA ARG A 981 -2.41 25.30 -44.78
C ARG A 981 -3.40 24.12 -44.81
N PHE A 982 -3.92 23.74 -43.64
CA PHE A 982 -4.80 22.57 -43.47
C PHE A 982 -6.29 22.98 -43.55
N PRO A 983 -7.20 22.14 -44.09
CA PRO A 983 -8.61 22.48 -44.20
C PRO A 983 -9.25 22.75 -42.84
N PHE A 984 -9.99 23.86 -42.72
CA PHE A 984 -10.77 24.21 -41.51
C PHE A 984 -12.24 23.83 -41.71
N ASN A 985 -12.64 22.66 -41.22
CA ASN A 985 -14.01 22.16 -41.29
C ASN A 985 -14.36 21.36 -40.01
N TRP A 986 -15.53 20.72 -39.95
CA TRP A 986 -15.93 19.97 -38.75
C TRP A 986 -15.10 18.69 -38.55
N LEU A 987 -14.79 17.97 -39.63
CA LEU A 987 -14.06 16.70 -39.59
C LEU A 987 -12.60 16.92 -39.16
N SER A 988 -11.94 17.96 -39.66
CA SER A 988 -10.57 18.30 -39.30
C SER A 988 -10.44 18.85 -37.87
N ARG A 989 -11.45 19.58 -37.37
CA ARG A 989 -11.51 19.96 -35.94
C ARG A 989 -11.73 18.74 -35.05
N TRP A 990 -12.65 17.84 -35.40
CA TRP A 990 -12.91 16.61 -34.65
C TRP A 990 -11.68 15.67 -34.60
N TRP A 991 -10.96 15.51 -35.71
CA TRP A 991 -9.77 14.65 -35.76
C TRP A 991 -8.57 15.21 -34.99
N LEU A 992 -8.45 16.54 -34.89
CA LEU A 992 -7.34 17.22 -34.21
C LEU A 992 -7.70 17.70 -32.79
N ASP A 993 -8.81 17.27 -32.21
CA ASP A 993 -9.42 17.93 -31.04
C ASP A 993 -8.48 18.09 -29.83
N ASP A 994 -7.69 17.06 -29.53
CA ASP A 994 -6.65 17.07 -28.48
C ASP A 994 -5.66 18.25 -28.60
N PHE A 995 -5.41 18.74 -29.81
CA PHE A 995 -4.48 19.84 -30.10
C PHE A 995 -5.14 21.22 -30.01
N LEU A 996 -6.46 21.28 -29.89
CA LEU A 996 -7.27 22.48 -30.07
C LEU A 996 -7.80 23.06 -28.74
N HIS A 997 -7.45 22.45 -27.61
CA HIS A 997 -7.62 22.98 -26.26
C HIS A 997 -6.55 24.03 -25.90
N THR A 998 -6.89 25.01 -25.06
CA THR A 998 -6.03 26.16 -24.72
C THR A 998 -4.63 25.78 -24.26
N ARG A 999 -4.52 24.84 -23.31
CA ARG A 999 -3.24 24.32 -22.76
C ARG A 999 -2.28 23.87 -23.88
N MET A 1000 -2.80 23.09 -24.83
CA MET A 1000 -2.03 22.54 -25.96
C MET A 1000 -1.70 23.60 -27.01
N LEU A 1001 -2.65 24.51 -27.31
CA LEU A 1001 -2.44 25.65 -28.22
C LEU A 1001 -1.34 26.59 -27.69
N TYR A 1002 -1.37 26.96 -26.41
CA TYR A 1002 -0.35 27.80 -25.79
C TYR A 1002 1.03 27.12 -25.81
N LYS A 1003 1.14 25.85 -25.40
CA LYS A 1003 2.44 25.16 -25.47
C LYS A 1003 3.00 25.07 -26.89
N ALA A 1004 2.15 24.81 -27.89
CA ALA A 1004 2.57 24.84 -29.28
C ALA A 1004 3.02 26.25 -29.72
N LEU A 1005 2.29 27.31 -29.36
CA LEU A 1005 2.62 28.72 -29.66
C LEU A 1005 3.97 29.15 -29.07
N HIS A 1006 4.26 28.74 -27.83
CA HIS A 1006 5.54 29.03 -27.16
C HIS A 1006 6.70 28.23 -27.75
N ALA A 1007 6.57 26.90 -27.89
CA ALA A 1007 7.66 26.05 -28.40
C ALA A 1007 7.98 26.30 -29.88
N SER A 1008 7.00 26.71 -30.69
CA SER A 1008 7.20 27.10 -32.10
C SER A 1008 7.75 28.52 -32.30
N GLY A 1009 7.93 29.28 -31.22
CA GLY A 1009 8.33 30.70 -31.25
C GLY A 1009 7.28 31.65 -31.85
N GLN A 1010 6.11 31.17 -32.26
CA GLN A 1010 5.12 31.98 -32.99
C GLN A 1010 4.45 33.06 -32.12
N SER A 1011 4.52 32.98 -30.78
CA SER A 1011 4.11 34.07 -29.87
C SER A 1011 4.80 35.41 -30.14
N ARG A 1012 5.90 35.42 -30.90
CA ARG A 1012 6.66 36.61 -31.30
C ARG A 1012 6.08 37.36 -32.51
N ASN A 1013 5.23 36.70 -33.30
CA ASN A 1013 4.61 37.21 -34.53
C ASN A 1013 3.07 37.24 -34.46
N TYR A 1014 2.50 36.76 -33.36
CA TYR A 1014 1.07 36.73 -33.10
C TYR A 1014 0.72 37.84 -32.10
N VAL A 1015 -0.23 38.70 -32.46
CA VAL A 1015 -0.83 39.69 -31.56
C VAL A 1015 -1.78 38.94 -30.64
N ILE A 1016 -1.49 38.88 -29.34
CA ILE A 1016 -2.41 38.41 -28.31
C ILE A 1016 -2.47 39.51 -27.25
N GLN A 1017 -3.52 40.32 -27.25
CA GLN A 1017 -3.63 41.49 -26.39
C GLN A 1017 -5.06 41.66 -25.86
N ASP A 1018 -5.17 41.97 -24.57
CA ASP A 1018 -6.40 42.45 -23.94
C ASP A 1018 -6.19 43.90 -23.48
N LEU A 1019 -7.19 44.73 -23.80
CA LEU A 1019 -7.10 46.16 -24.07
C LEU A 1019 -8.37 46.80 -23.49
N ALA A 1020 -8.30 47.28 -22.25
CA ALA A 1020 -9.42 47.92 -21.57
C ALA A 1020 -9.52 49.40 -21.97
N LEU A 1021 -10.68 49.85 -22.43
CA LEU A 1021 -10.96 51.23 -22.80
C LEU A 1021 -12.20 51.78 -22.09
N PRO A 1022 -12.31 53.11 -21.92
CA PRO A 1022 -13.59 53.78 -21.68
C PRO A 1022 -14.60 53.47 -22.79
N TYR A 1023 -15.88 53.29 -22.44
CA TYR A 1023 -16.95 53.08 -23.43
C TYR A 1023 -17.09 54.23 -24.43
N SER A 1024 -16.70 55.45 -24.05
CA SER A 1024 -16.70 56.65 -24.89
C SER A 1024 -15.69 56.61 -26.04
N THR A 1025 -14.61 55.83 -25.94
CA THR A 1025 -13.54 55.75 -26.95
C THR A 1025 -13.39 54.36 -27.59
N ALA A 1026 -14.08 53.35 -27.06
CA ALA A 1026 -14.02 51.97 -27.55
C ALA A 1026 -14.40 51.81 -29.04
N GLU A 1027 -15.40 52.55 -29.54
CA GLU A 1027 -15.76 52.51 -30.97
C GLU A 1027 -14.63 53.00 -31.88
N GLU A 1028 -13.96 54.10 -31.52
CA GLU A 1028 -12.85 54.64 -32.30
C GLU A 1028 -11.67 53.65 -32.32
N PHE A 1029 -11.40 52.99 -31.19
CA PHE A 1029 -10.37 51.97 -31.08
C PHE A 1029 -10.69 50.70 -31.89
N ILE A 1030 -11.95 50.25 -31.89
CA ILE A 1030 -12.40 49.09 -32.69
C ILE A 1030 -12.31 49.43 -34.19
N ASN A 1031 -12.66 50.65 -34.60
CA ASN A 1031 -12.47 51.08 -35.99
C ASN A 1031 -10.98 51.14 -36.36
N TYR A 1032 -10.13 51.76 -35.53
CA TYR A 1032 -8.67 51.80 -35.74
C TYR A 1032 -8.06 50.41 -35.88
N THR A 1033 -8.41 49.46 -35.00
CA THR A 1033 -7.88 48.09 -35.04
C THR A 1033 -8.41 47.30 -36.23
N ALA A 1034 -9.70 47.42 -36.56
CA ALA A 1034 -10.29 46.84 -37.76
C ALA A 1034 -9.56 47.26 -39.04
N ASP A 1035 -9.20 48.54 -39.16
CA ASP A 1035 -8.59 49.08 -40.39
C ASP A 1035 -7.05 48.87 -40.42
N SER A 1036 -6.38 48.98 -39.26
CA SER A 1036 -4.91 48.84 -39.11
C SER A 1036 -4.40 47.41 -38.99
N PHE A 1037 -5.19 46.50 -38.40
CA PHE A 1037 -4.79 45.10 -38.15
C PHE A 1037 -5.62 44.10 -38.95
N LYS A 1038 -6.89 44.40 -39.23
CA LYS A 1038 -7.82 43.52 -39.97
C LYS A 1038 -7.98 42.12 -39.33
N ILE A 1039 -7.83 42.08 -38.00
CA ILE A 1039 -8.05 40.90 -37.16
C ILE A 1039 -9.54 40.85 -36.80
N TRP A 1040 -10.15 39.70 -37.03
CA TRP A 1040 -11.52 39.36 -36.64
C TRP A 1040 -11.59 37.86 -36.30
N PRO A 1041 -12.49 37.41 -35.39
CA PRO A 1041 -13.36 38.23 -34.55
C PRO A 1041 -12.61 39.09 -33.50
N LEU A 1042 -13.36 39.94 -32.79
CA LEU A 1042 -12.92 40.65 -31.58
C LEU A 1042 -13.84 40.26 -30.42
N TRP A 1043 -13.28 40.13 -29.22
CA TRP A 1043 -14.04 39.89 -27.99
C TRP A 1043 -14.36 41.20 -27.28
N LEU A 1044 -15.53 41.30 -26.66
CA LEU A 1044 -15.99 42.44 -25.87
C LEU A 1044 -16.34 41.95 -24.46
N CYS A 1045 -15.54 42.30 -23.45
CA CYS A 1045 -15.84 41.97 -22.05
C CYS A 1045 -16.06 43.23 -21.21
N PRO A 1046 -17.25 43.46 -20.65
CA PRO A 1046 -17.49 44.53 -19.69
C PRO A 1046 -16.74 44.29 -18.38
N LEU A 1047 -16.12 45.34 -17.82
CA LEU A 1047 -15.32 45.28 -16.60
C LEU A 1047 -15.73 46.37 -15.62
N LYS A 1048 -15.97 45.97 -14.37
CA LYS A 1048 -16.03 46.88 -13.22
C LYS A 1048 -14.62 47.07 -12.66
N GLN A 1049 -14.19 48.31 -12.50
CA GLN A 1049 -12.82 48.64 -12.07
C GLN A 1049 -12.58 48.34 -10.58
N THR A 1050 -11.33 47.99 -10.24
CA THR A 1050 -10.79 47.98 -8.87
C THR A 1050 -10.52 49.41 -8.38
N ARG A 1051 -10.56 49.62 -7.06
CA ARG A 1051 -10.27 50.93 -6.43
C ARG A 1051 -8.83 51.41 -6.68
N LEU A 1052 -8.63 52.73 -6.70
CA LEU A 1052 -7.31 53.34 -6.84
C LEU A 1052 -6.61 53.54 -5.48
N PRO A 1053 -5.27 53.51 -5.42
CA PRO A 1053 -4.34 53.16 -6.50
C PRO A 1053 -4.33 51.64 -6.78
N THR A 1054 -4.10 51.26 -8.05
CA THR A 1054 -3.99 49.86 -8.47
C THR A 1054 -3.01 49.68 -9.64
N LEU A 1055 -2.58 48.43 -9.87
CA LEU A 1055 -1.80 48.00 -11.03
C LEU A 1055 -2.65 47.26 -12.08
N HIS A 1056 -3.96 47.13 -11.86
CA HIS A 1056 -4.90 46.71 -12.90
C HIS A 1056 -5.15 47.84 -13.93
N PRO A 1057 -5.59 47.51 -15.15
CA PRO A 1057 -6.08 48.49 -16.12
C PRO A 1057 -7.24 49.29 -15.52
N HIS A 1058 -7.12 50.62 -15.57
CA HIS A 1058 -8.06 51.54 -14.95
C HIS A 1058 -8.22 52.82 -15.77
N ASN A 1059 -9.23 53.63 -15.43
CA ASN A 1059 -9.39 54.99 -15.91
C ASN A 1059 -10.01 55.84 -14.78
N PRO A 1060 -9.47 57.03 -14.45
CA PRO A 1060 -9.86 57.82 -13.28
C PRO A 1060 -11.20 58.57 -13.44
N GLU A 1061 -11.95 58.38 -14.52
CA GLU A 1061 -13.30 58.95 -14.65
C GLU A 1061 -14.28 58.33 -13.61
N MET A 1062 -14.75 59.17 -12.69
CA MET A 1062 -15.79 58.84 -11.73
C MET A 1062 -17.17 58.78 -12.40
N ASP A 1063 -18.06 57.92 -11.92
CA ASP A 1063 -19.47 57.91 -12.29
C ASP A 1063 -20.25 59.07 -11.63
N THR A 1064 -21.53 59.16 -11.96
CA THR A 1064 -22.52 60.15 -11.50
C THR A 1064 -22.70 60.24 -9.98
N ASP A 1065 -22.25 59.22 -9.21
CA ASP A 1065 -22.26 59.23 -7.74
C ASP A 1065 -21.04 59.93 -7.11
N GLY A 1066 -20.02 60.28 -7.92
CA GLY A 1066 -18.76 60.87 -7.47
C GLY A 1066 -17.88 59.94 -6.61
N LYS A 1067 -18.15 58.63 -6.59
CA LYS A 1067 -17.53 57.64 -5.68
C LYS A 1067 -17.08 56.36 -6.36
N THR A 1068 -17.81 55.89 -7.37
CA THR A 1068 -17.44 54.73 -8.18
C THR A 1068 -16.69 55.19 -9.44
N LEU A 1069 -15.80 54.32 -9.94
CA LEU A 1069 -15.16 54.52 -11.25
C LEU A 1069 -16.07 53.96 -12.34
N LYS A 1070 -16.18 54.66 -13.48
CA LYS A 1070 -16.98 54.19 -14.61
C LYS A 1070 -16.49 52.81 -15.08
N PRO A 1071 -17.39 51.90 -15.51
CA PRO A 1071 -16.96 50.62 -16.07
C PRO A 1071 -16.14 50.82 -17.36
N MET A 1072 -15.25 49.87 -17.63
CA MET A 1072 -14.45 49.80 -18.86
C MET A 1072 -14.92 48.65 -19.75
N LEU A 1073 -14.55 48.69 -21.02
CA LEU A 1073 -14.78 47.61 -21.99
C LEU A 1073 -13.43 47.06 -22.43
N ASN A 1074 -13.18 45.77 -22.18
CA ASN A 1074 -12.04 45.06 -22.76
C ASN A 1074 -12.33 44.68 -24.21
N VAL A 1075 -11.35 44.92 -25.09
CA VAL A 1075 -11.38 44.50 -26.49
C VAL A 1075 -10.27 43.46 -26.72
N GLY A 1076 -10.65 42.18 -26.79
CA GLY A 1076 -9.72 41.07 -27.04
C GLY A 1076 -9.29 41.04 -28.51
N LEU A 1077 -7.99 41.29 -28.76
CA LEU A 1077 -7.38 41.38 -30.09
C LEU A 1077 -6.36 40.25 -30.29
N TRP A 1078 -6.81 39.17 -30.94
CA TRP A 1078 -6.01 37.94 -31.08
C TRP A 1078 -5.88 37.48 -32.55
N GLY A 1079 -4.72 37.71 -33.18
CA GLY A 1079 -4.47 37.38 -34.59
C GLY A 1079 -3.01 37.50 -35.03
N PHE A 1080 -2.66 37.00 -36.22
CA PHE A 1080 -1.33 37.18 -36.80
C PHE A 1080 -1.04 38.67 -37.07
N GLY A 1081 0.13 39.15 -36.63
CA GLY A 1081 0.64 40.47 -36.99
C GLY A 1081 1.55 40.45 -38.23
N PRO A 1082 2.28 41.55 -38.51
CA PRO A 1082 3.28 41.60 -39.56
C PRO A 1082 4.37 40.53 -39.39
N ALA A 1083 4.71 39.80 -40.46
CA ALA A 1083 5.71 38.72 -40.40
C ALA A 1083 7.16 39.22 -40.22
N GLN A 1084 7.45 40.49 -40.55
CA GLN A 1084 8.76 41.10 -40.32
C GLN A 1084 8.82 41.67 -38.89
N ARG A 1085 9.79 41.21 -38.09
CA ARG A 1085 9.89 41.53 -36.66
C ARG A 1085 9.90 43.03 -36.35
N ASP A 1086 10.64 43.84 -37.10
CA ASP A 1086 10.74 45.29 -36.84
C ASP A 1086 9.37 45.97 -37.06
N LYS A 1087 8.62 45.55 -38.09
CA LYS A 1087 7.25 46.01 -38.36
C LYS A 1087 6.27 45.49 -37.32
N PHE A 1088 6.45 44.28 -36.79
CA PHE A 1088 5.63 43.75 -35.69
C PHE A 1088 5.81 44.58 -34.41
N VAL A 1089 7.06 44.90 -34.05
CA VAL A 1089 7.37 45.74 -32.88
C VAL A 1089 6.81 47.15 -33.08
N ALA A 1090 7.06 47.79 -34.22
CA ALA A 1090 6.51 49.11 -34.54
C ALA A 1090 4.98 49.13 -34.44
N LYS A 1091 4.29 48.15 -35.05
CA LYS A 1091 2.82 48.08 -35.02
C LYS A 1091 2.25 47.80 -33.62
N ASN A 1092 2.96 47.08 -32.75
CA ASN A 1092 2.58 46.94 -31.34
C ASN A 1092 2.78 48.26 -30.56
N ARG A 1093 3.84 49.05 -30.85
CA ARG A 1093 4.01 50.38 -30.26
C ARG A 1093 2.94 51.37 -30.73
N GLU A 1094 2.59 51.37 -32.01
CA GLU A 1094 1.46 52.16 -32.55
C GLU A 1094 0.13 51.84 -31.83
N LEU A 1095 -0.14 50.55 -31.59
CA LEU A 1095 -1.30 50.09 -30.82
C LEU A 1095 -1.25 50.55 -29.36
N GLU A 1096 -0.10 50.42 -28.71
CA GLU A 1096 0.13 50.82 -27.31
C GLU A 1096 0.04 52.34 -27.10
N HIS A 1097 0.48 53.15 -28.07
CA HIS A 1097 0.25 54.60 -28.09
C HIS A 1097 -1.23 54.92 -28.31
N LYS A 1098 -1.87 54.39 -29.37
CA LYS A 1098 -3.27 54.72 -29.69
C LYS A 1098 -4.26 54.27 -28.61
N LEU A 1099 -3.96 53.19 -27.89
CA LEU A 1099 -4.70 52.75 -26.70
C LEU A 1099 -4.67 53.82 -25.59
N ARG A 1100 -3.45 54.26 -25.22
CA ARG A 1100 -3.22 55.27 -24.17
C ARG A 1100 -3.83 56.62 -24.54
N ASP A 1101 -3.68 57.03 -25.80
CA ASP A 1101 -4.19 58.31 -26.30
C ASP A 1101 -5.74 58.35 -26.34
N LEU A 1102 -6.39 57.18 -26.24
CA LEU A 1102 -7.85 57.01 -26.04
C LEU A 1102 -8.24 56.71 -24.58
N GLY A 1103 -7.35 56.93 -23.63
CA GLY A 1103 -7.59 56.72 -22.19
C GLY A 1103 -7.71 55.25 -21.76
N GLY A 1104 -7.26 54.32 -22.61
CA GLY A 1104 -7.26 52.88 -22.34
C GLY A 1104 -5.93 52.35 -21.80
N MET A 1105 -5.98 51.14 -21.25
CA MET A 1105 -4.85 50.44 -20.62
C MET A 1105 -4.82 48.95 -20.96
N LYS A 1106 -3.64 48.34 -20.81
CA LYS A 1106 -3.32 47.02 -21.37
C LYS A 1106 -3.14 45.96 -20.28
N TRP A 1107 -3.66 44.75 -20.51
CA TRP A 1107 -3.50 43.62 -19.60
C TRP A 1107 -2.06 43.06 -19.62
N HIS A 1108 -1.46 42.91 -18.45
CA HIS A 1108 -0.03 42.65 -18.30
C HIS A 1108 0.40 41.17 -18.40
N TYR A 1109 -0.50 40.25 -18.75
CA TYR A 1109 -0.13 38.86 -19.07
C TYR A 1109 0.62 38.75 -20.42
N ALA A 1110 0.51 39.77 -21.27
CA ALA A 1110 0.98 39.77 -22.65
C ALA A 1110 2.29 40.56 -22.88
N HIS A 1111 2.87 40.39 -24.06
CA HIS A 1111 4.06 41.14 -24.53
C HIS A 1111 3.81 42.66 -24.52
N THR A 1112 4.60 43.39 -23.72
CA THR A 1112 4.52 44.86 -23.56
C THR A 1112 5.73 45.56 -24.17
N TYR A 1113 5.53 46.66 -24.90
CA TYR A 1113 6.59 47.40 -25.61
C TYR A 1113 6.78 48.87 -25.15
N TYR A 1114 5.99 49.35 -24.17
CA TYR A 1114 6.19 50.64 -23.49
C TYR A 1114 7.60 50.78 -22.91
N GLU A 1115 8.23 51.94 -23.14
CA GLU A 1115 9.42 52.35 -22.38
C GLU A 1115 9.09 52.52 -20.90
N GLU A 1116 10.09 52.40 -20.01
CA GLU A 1116 9.87 52.53 -18.55
C GLU A 1116 9.18 53.86 -18.17
N ASN A 1117 9.59 54.96 -18.82
CA ASN A 1117 9.03 56.29 -18.60
C ASN A 1117 7.65 56.52 -19.25
N GLU A 1118 7.18 55.61 -20.09
CA GLU A 1118 5.79 55.60 -20.59
C GLU A 1118 4.91 54.70 -19.73
N PHE A 1119 5.43 53.53 -19.32
CA PHE A 1119 4.78 52.61 -18.40
C PHE A 1119 4.38 53.30 -17.08
N TRP A 1120 5.34 53.97 -16.43
CA TRP A 1120 5.10 54.67 -15.15
C TRP A 1120 4.35 56.00 -15.25
N LYS A 1121 3.84 56.38 -16.44
CA LYS A 1121 2.85 57.48 -16.56
C LYS A 1121 1.40 56.99 -16.37
N MET A 1122 1.17 55.68 -16.45
CA MET A 1122 -0.15 55.06 -16.31
C MET A 1122 -0.42 54.48 -14.91
N PHE A 1123 0.55 54.57 -14.00
CA PHE A 1123 0.48 53.99 -12.65
C PHE A 1123 1.20 54.88 -11.63
N ASP A 1124 0.75 54.88 -10.37
CA ASP A 1124 1.50 55.56 -9.30
C ASP A 1124 2.78 54.79 -8.93
N ARG A 1125 3.88 55.19 -9.59
CA ARG A 1125 5.22 54.69 -9.29
C ARG A 1125 5.65 54.96 -7.85
N LYS A 1126 5.26 56.08 -7.22
CA LYS A 1126 5.69 56.42 -5.86
C LYS A 1126 5.06 55.49 -4.84
N TRP A 1127 3.77 55.22 -4.98
CA TRP A 1127 3.06 54.21 -4.19
C TRP A 1127 3.68 52.83 -4.38
N TYR A 1128 3.89 52.40 -5.63
CA TYR A 1128 4.45 51.08 -5.94
C TYR A 1128 5.90 50.88 -5.47
N ASP A 1129 6.81 51.82 -5.73
CA ASP A 1129 8.21 51.73 -5.28
C ASP A 1129 8.28 51.87 -3.73
N GLY A 1130 7.34 52.60 -3.12
CA GLY A 1130 7.14 52.63 -1.66
C GLY A 1130 6.77 51.27 -1.07
N LEU A 1131 5.80 50.57 -1.69
CA LEU A 1131 5.42 49.21 -1.32
C LEU A 1131 6.58 48.22 -1.48
N ARG A 1132 7.32 48.28 -2.60
CA ARG A 1132 8.52 47.44 -2.81
C ARG A 1132 9.53 47.58 -1.68
N LYS A 1133 9.77 48.81 -1.23
CA LYS A 1133 10.68 49.10 -0.11
C LYS A 1133 10.13 48.63 1.24
N LYS A 1134 8.83 48.85 1.50
CA LYS A 1134 8.15 48.41 2.74
C LYS A 1134 8.15 46.89 2.89
N TYR A 1135 7.94 46.16 1.79
CA TYR A 1135 7.76 44.70 1.77
C TYR A 1135 8.95 43.92 1.19
N HIS A 1136 10.13 44.56 1.15
CA HIS A 1136 11.41 43.98 0.72
C HIS A 1136 11.45 43.40 -0.71
N GLY A 1137 10.46 43.72 -1.56
CA GLY A 1137 10.33 43.26 -2.95
C GLY A 1137 11.40 43.78 -3.91
N GLU A 1138 12.39 44.55 -3.43
CA GLU A 1138 13.50 45.08 -4.23
C GLU A 1138 14.36 43.99 -4.90
N SER A 1139 14.45 42.80 -4.29
CA SER A 1139 15.12 41.59 -4.84
C SER A 1139 14.34 40.91 -5.98
N LEU A 1140 13.03 41.18 -6.10
CA LEU A 1140 12.19 40.72 -7.20
C LEU A 1140 12.20 41.75 -8.35
N PRO A 1141 12.21 41.33 -9.63
CA PRO A 1141 12.04 42.26 -10.75
C PRO A 1141 10.72 43.03 -10.66
N SER A 1142 10.75 44.35 -10.92
CA SER A 1142 9.55 45.20 -10.93
C SER A 1142 8.57 44.81 -12.04
N VAL A 1143 7.32 45.29 -11.97
CA VAL A 1143 6.27 44.97 -12.97
C VAL A 1143 6.79 45.19 -14.40
N TRP A 1144 7.31 46.39 -14.70
CA TRP A 1144 7.89 46.69 -16.02
C TRP A 1144 8.98 45.67 -16.43
N HIS A 1145 9.89 45.31 -15.52
CA HIS A 1145 10.93 44.30 -15.74
C HIS A 1145 10.41 42.86 -15.93
N LYS A 1146 9.17 42.57 -15.54
CA LYS A 1146 8.51 41.28 -15.79
C LYS A 1146 7.68 41.26 -17.08
N VAL A 1147 7.17 42.40 -17.55
CA VAL A 1147 6.23 42.48 -18.70
C VAL A 1147 6.89 42.95 -20.01
N LYS A 1148 7.99 43.71 -19.92
CA LYS A 1148 8.66 44.27 -21.11
C LYS A 1148 9.26 43.19 -22.01
N VAL A 1149 9.19 43.41 -23.33
CA VAL A 1149 9.96 42.67 -24.31
C VAL A 1149 11.27 43.41 -24.59
N ASP A 1150 12.40 42.72 -24.41
CA ASP A 1150 13.70 43.20 -24.88
C ASP A 1150 13.88 42.84 -26.37
N PRO A 1151 13.96 43.81 -27.30
CA PRO A 1151 14.07 43.52 -28.73
C PRO A 1151 15.42 42.89 -29.10
N ASP A 1152 16.50 43.33 -28.46
CA ASP A 1152 17.89 42.99 -28.82
C ASP A 1152 18.39 41.71 -28.16
N ALA A 1153 17.98 41.44 -26.91
CA ALA A 1153 18.19 40.14 -26.28
C ALA A 1153 17.47 39.04 -27.07
N ALA A 1154 16.24 39.30 -27.54
CA ALA A 1154 15.52 38.38 -28.43
C ALA A 1154 16.24 38.19 -29.78
N LYS A 1155 16.81 39.27 -30.35
CA LYS A 1155 17.60 39.23 -31.60
C LYS A 1155 18.90 38.43 -31.44
N LYS A 1156 19.55 38.48 -30.27
CA LYS A 1156 20.73 37.66 -29.94
C LYS A 1156 20.38 36.18 -29.72
N ALA A 1157 19.27 35.88 -29.04
CA ALA A 1157 18.83 34.51 -28.76
C ALA A 1157 18.48 33.69 -30.02
N ASP A 1158 18.08 34.36 -31.09
CA ASP A 1158 17.74 33.71 -32.36
C ASP A 1158 18.97 33.35 -33.20
N ASN A 1159 20.07 34.11 -33.06
CA ASN A 1159 21.32 33.85 -33.77
C ASN A 1159 22.27 32.89 -33.01
N SER A 1160 21.98 32.54 -31.75
CA SER A 1160 22.91 31.81 -30.88
C SER A 1160 22.76 30.28 -30.90
N SER A 1161 21.77 29.72 -31.61
CA SER A 1161 21.61 28.27 -31.74
C SER A 1161 21.05 27.89 -33.11
N TRP A 1162 21.70 26.92 -33.77
CA TRP A 1162 21.24 26.35 -35.03
C TRP A 1162 19.82 25.76 -34.92
N GLY A 1163 19.45 25.28 -33.73
CA GLY A 1163 18.09 24.81 -33.43
C GLY A 1163 17.04 25.92 -33.39
N THR A 1164 17.31 27.08 -32.80
CA THR A 1164 16.34 28.20 -32.78
C THR A 1164 16.21 28.86 -34.14
N TRP A 1165 17.31 28.93 -34.91
CA TRP A 1165 17.29 29.35 -36.31
C TRP A 1165 16.40 28.44 -37.18
N ALA A 1166 16.52 27.11 -37.06
CA ALA A 1166 15.71 26.17 -37.83
C ALA A 1166 14.19 26.31 -37.59
N LEU A 1167 13.77 26.72 -36.39
CA LEU A 1167 12.35 26.94 -36.04
C LEU A 1167 11.73 28.16 -36.75
N GLN A 1168 12.53 29.07 -37.30
CA GLN A 1168 12.02 30.22 -38.06
C GLN A 1168 11.43 29.82 -39.42
N PHE A 1169 11.83 28.65 -39.96
CA PHE A 1169 11.34 28.17 -41.25
C PHE A 1169 10.02 27.42 -41.12
N TRP A 1170 9.07 27.74 -42.00
CA TRP A 1170 7.81 27.00 -42.13
C TRP A 1170 8.05 25.66 -42.84
N PRO A 1171 7.47 24.53 -42.39
CA PRO A 1171 6.58 24.35 -41.23
C PRO A 1171 7.30 23.89 -39.94
N LEU A 1172 8.64 23.85 -39.92
CA LEU A 1172 9.45 23.24 -38.86
C LEU A 1172 9.13 23.76 -37.46
N GLY A 1173 8.99 25.09 -37.32
CA GLY A 1173 8.59 25.72 -36.05
C GLY A 1173 7.27 25.15 -35.50
N GLY A 1174 6.23 25.07 -36.33
CA GLY A 1174 4.94 24.50 -35.95
C GLY A 1174 5.00 23.01 -35.63
N ILE A 1175 5.74 22.21 -36.41
CA ILE A 1175 5.91 20.77 -36.16
C ILE A 1175 6.60 20.52 -34.81
N TRP A 1176 7.62 21.31 -34.48
CA TRP A 1176 8.27 21.25 -33.17
C TRP A 1176 7.34 21.70 -32.03
N GLY A 1177 6.51 22.73 -32.26
CA GLY A 1177 5.45 23.15 -31.34
C GLY A 1177 4.46 22.02 -31.03
N LEU A 1178 3.94 21.34 -32.04
CA LEU A 1178 3.06 20.18 -31.90
C LEU A 1178 3.77 19.03 -31.17
N ARG A 1179 5.01 18.71 -31.56
CA ARG A 1179 5.81 17.69 -30.87
C ARG A 1179 5.96 18.00 -29.37
N LYS A 1180 6.25 19.25 -29.01
CA LYS A 1180 6.41 19.67 -27.62
C LYS A 1180 5.11 19.71 -26.82
N SER A 1181 3.96 19.97 -27.46
CA SER A 1181 2.67 19.84 -26.78
C SER A 1181 2.31 18.36 -26.53
N ILE A 1182 2.55 17.45 -27.50
CA ILE A 1182 2.40 15.99 -27.32
C ILE A 1182 3.30 15.46 -26.19
N GLU A 1183 4.60 15.78 -26.23
CA GLU A 1183 5.57 15.37 -25.20
C GLU A 1183 5.16 15.83 -23.79
N SER A 1184 4.36 16.91 -23.67
CA SER A 1184 3.87 17.42 -22.40
C SER A 1184 2.61 16.73 -21.84
N ARG A 1185 1.97 15.85 -22.62
CA ARG A 1185 0.77 15.07 -22.26
C ARG A 1185 -0.48 15.86 -21.80
N GLU A 1186 -0.54 17.18 -21.91
CA GLU A 1186 -1.65 17.98 -21.34
C GLU A 1186 -3.04 17.72 -21.95
N TYR A 1187 -3.10 17.14 -23.15
CA TYR A 1187 -4.36 16.64 -23.71
C TYR A 1187 -5.01 15.56 -22.81
N LEU A 1188 -4.23 14.78 -22.04
CA LEU A 1188 -4.78 13.85 -21.04
C LEU A 1188 -5.49 14.59 -19.90
N ILE A 1189 -5.03 15.79 -19.53
CA ILE A 1189 -5.70 16.62 -18.51
C ILE A 1189 -7.06 17.07 -19.04
N ALA A 1190 -7.13 17.49 -20.31
CA ALA A 1190 -8.38 17.92 -20.96
C ALA A 1190 -9.36 16.76 -21.23
N ARG A 1191 -8.87 15.53 -21.42
CA ARG A 1191 -9.68 14.30 -21.51
C ARG A 1191 -10.21 13.85 -20.15
N ASN A 1192 -9.41 13.98 -19.09
CA ASN A 1192 -9.74 13.51 -17.74
C ASN A 1192 -10.53 14.56 -16.91
N SER A 1193 -10.88 15.71 -17.49
CA SER A 1193 -11.69 16.73 -16.81
C SER A 1193 -13.11 16.25 -16.53
N THR A 1194 -13.43 16.12 -15.24
CA THR A 1194 -14.73 15.63 -14.75
C THR A 1194 -15.87 16.62 -14.99
N TRP A 1195 -15.55 17.91 -15.19
CA TRP A 1195 -16.56 18.93 -15.50
C TRP A 1195 -17.24 18.77 -16.87
N LYS A 1196 -16.67 17.98 -17.80
CA LYS A 1196 -17.22 17.72 -19.16
C LYS A 1196 -18.37 16.70 -19.19
N SER A 1197 -18.93 16.34 -18.04
CA SER A 1197 -19.98 15.31 -17.96
C SER A 1197 -21.29 15.75 -18.63
N LYS A 1198 -21.72 15.04 -19.66
CA LYS A 1198 -23.07 15.17 -20.26
C LYS A 1198 -24.20 14.73 -19.31
N LYS A 1199 -23.86 14.07 -18.20
CA LYS A 1199 -24.79 13.79 -17.10
C LYS A 1199 -24.68 14.89 -16.04
N GLY A 1200 -25.81 15.54 -15.76
CA GLY A 1200 -25.92 16.56 -14.71
C GLY A 1200 -25.68 16.02 -13.30
N PRO A 1201 -25.61 16.90 -12.28
CA PRO A 1201 -25.06 16.59 -10.95
C PRO A 1201 -25.94 15.70 -10.02
N GLU A 1202 -26.77 14.81 -10.57
CA GLU A 1202 -27.75 14.02 -9.81
C GLU A 1202 -27.43 12.51 -9.72
N GLU A 1203 -26.58 11.96 -10.59
CA GLU A 1203 -26.10 10.56 -10.49
C GLU A 1203 -24.77 10.41 -9.70
N GLY A 1204 -24.28 11.47 -9.07
CA GLY A 1204 -22.98 11.52 -8.38
C GLY A 1204 -23.06 11.76 -6.87
N ARG A 1205 -24.00 11.08 -6.19
CA ARG A 1205 -24.19 11.14 -4.72
C ARG A 1205 -23.95 9.78 -4.07
#